data_AF-A0A9N9RTP7-F1
#
_entry.id   AF-A0A9N9RTP7-F1
#
_cell.length_a   1.000
_cell.length_b   1.000
_cell.length_c   1.000
_cell.angle_alpha   90.00
_cell.angle_beta   90.00
_cell.angle_gamma   90.00
#
_symmetry.space_group_name_H-M   'P 1'
#
loop_
_entity.id
_entity.type
_entity.pdbx_description
1 polymer ?
#
loop_
_entity_poly.entity_id
_entity_poly.type
_entity_poly.pdbx_seq_one_letter_code
_entity_poly.pdbx_strand_id
1 'polypeptide(L)'
;MNARTRYILKWCSLLSGSTFISWTVYETTEAYKFLRKPLDTNCLFSNRSEWIYIKHNYLRDPVRDLLNEFFEEETKIYSFLYNLRKRMTFTKIEYALKTLRVAKNTDDPFIRRKAVNNLANQKLLDLDEWEFHFLSQYVNASTAICLARHNCNSNLIRKPREFGNVKSNIDIISDIKALFDSMKDNKCIKFILDTTNAFESLKDPDHETSLHELHPETDHIIQSLDHFLHLTKQADTCLEIAKNDGLEILLDIYKNFKDNIDIKMILSKIVTNMSTGSEGILDYFFKSGWIYMLSNWKHDEDLRVQVFASTSLNNLDKFDPIKFKYRPKLYPLYPREKMFKKPDLDLVFVHGLLGGIWITWRVQKDADMMKIGNGTDKDQQNLYDVRNSIFQEEAIFRNEKIVQMEPSTTSKLLTITEQTTKNVLFALNDMAEEKLSLEDLNFTKKILKHVVKKINEQKYSYCWPIDWLPQQFPNIRILGLQFESSLSYWTSKVCSCEKNKRRLRNISMDYLERLKDAGIGQREIVWVCHSMGGLIVKYIINLALSSDDPEIRKIGENSRGIFFLGCPHRGSKISKLSNQTSAILWPTVEVQDLEENSKELLKLNEQFLDNVMKMKNPTEIVSIAEGTTTKIFQNIKLHVVPISSAYLGYGDFYISHENHLNLSKPISQNSFIYTALVSMLEKILKQTKEI
;
A
#
# COMPACT_ATOMS: atom_id res chain seq x y z
N MET A 1 -70.25 11.28 -12.42
CA MET A 1 -70.13 10.32 -11.30
C MET A 1 -71.17 10.63 -10.24
N ASN A 2 -72.11 9.71 -9.99
CA ASN A 2 -73.15 9.83 -8.97
C ASN A 2 -72.56 9.92 -7.55
N ALA A 3 -73.25 10.60 -6.65
CA ALA A 3 -72.82 10.81 -5.26
C ALA A 3 -72.53 9.50 -4.51
N ARG A 4 -73.26 8.42 -4.80
CA ARG A 4 -73.01 7.06 -4.27
C ARG A 4 -71.64 6.51 -4.68
N THR A 5 -71.20 6.73 -5.91
CA THR A 5 -69.92 6.20 -6.42
C THR A 5 -68.73 6.89 -5.75
N ARG A 6 -68.83 8.20 -5.45
CA ARG A 6 -67.80 8.93 -4.69
C ARG A 6 -67.70 8.47 -3.23
N TYR A 7 -68.83 8.10 -2.63
CA TYR A 7 -68.87 7.58 -1.26
C TYR A 7 -68.19 6.21 -1.17
N ILE A 8 -68.50 5.31 -2.11
CA ILE A 8 -67.89 3.97 -2.17
C ILE A 8 -66.38 4.06 -2.40
N LEU A 9 -65.93 4.91 -3.33
CA LEU A 9 -64.49 5.11 -3.58
C LEU A 9 -63.74 5.68 -2.37
N LYS A 10 -64.36 6.60 -1.60
CA LYS A 10 -63.79 7.08 -0.34
C LYS A 10 -63.61 5.95 0.68
N TRP A 11 -64.62 5.10 0.86
CA TRP A 11 -64.52 3.97 1.79
C TRP A 11 -63.52 2.91 1.34
N CYS A 12 -63.45 2.60 0.05
CA CYS A 12 -62.43 1.71 -0.50
C CYS A 12 -61.02 2.26 -0.30
N SER A 13 -60.79 3.57 -0.46
CA SER A 13 -59.48 4.20 -0.21
C SER A 13 -59.07 4.18 1.28
N LEU A 14 -60.04 4.32 2.20
CA LEU A 14 -59.80 4.24 3.64
C LEU A 14 -59.47 2.81 4.08
N LEU A 15 -60.17 1.82 3.53
CA LEU A 15 -59.92 0.40 3.79
C LEU A 15 -58.57 -0.06 3.19
N SER A 16 -58.21 0.39 1.98
CA SER A 16 -56.89 0.08 1.41
C SER A 16 -55.75 0.72 2.22
N GLY A 17 -55.98 1.94 2.72
CA GLY A 17 -55.04 2.63 3.60
C GLY A 17 -54.81 1.90 4.93
N SER A 18 -55.87 1.42 5.58
CA SER A 18 -55.75 0.70 6.86
C SER A 18 -55.09 -0.67 6.70
N THR A 19 -55.34 -1.38 5.59
CA THR A 19 -54.64 -2.63 5.29
C THR A 19 -53.16 -2.42 5.02
N PHE A 20 -52.78 -1.34 4.34
CA PHE A 20 -51.38 -1.02 4.07
C PHE A 20 -50.62 -0.63 5.35
N ILE A 21 -51.28 0.11 6.25
CA ILE A 21 -50.71 0.45 7.57
C ILE A 21 -50.55 -0.80 8.43
N SER A 22 -51.53 -1.71 8.44
CA SER A 22 -51.42 -2.97 9.19
C SER A 22 -50.32 -3.88 8.64
N TRP A 23 -50.18 -3.96 7.32
CA TRP A 23 -49.12 -4.75 6.68
C TRP A 23 -47.72 -4.18 6.96
N THR A 24 -47.55 -2.85 6.90
CA THR A 24 -46.27 -2.21 7.24
C THR A 24 -45.92 -2.32 8.73
N VAL A 25 -46.90 -2.24 9.63
CA VAL A 25 -46.70 -2.52 11.07
C VAL A 25 -46.30 -3.99 11.29
N TYR A 26 -46.93 -4.93 10.58
CA TYR A 26 -46.58 -6.35 10.66
C TYR A 26 -45.15 -6.63 10.20
N GLU A 27 -44.76 -6.14 9.02
CA GLU A 27 -43.41 -6.28 8.47
C GLU A 27 -42.35 -5.63 9.37
N THR A 28 -42.62 -4.46 9.94
CA THR A 28 -41.70 -3.81 10.89
C THR A 28 -41.56 -4.59 12.21
N THR A 29 -42.63 -5.23 12.70
CA THR A 29 -42.53 -6.13 13.86
C THR A 29 -41.78 -7.42 13.57
N GLU A 30 -41.92 -8.01 12.39
CA GLU A 30 -41.14 -9.19 12.00
C GLU A 30 -39.67 -8.86 11.76
N ALA A 31 -39.38 -7.72 11.13
CA ALA A 31 -38.02 -7.18 11.03
C ALA A 31 -37.41 -6.92 12.42
N TYR A 32 -38.20 -6.37 13.36
CA TYR A 32 -37.77 -6.18 14.75
C TYR A 32 -37.48 -7.50 15.47
N LYS A 33 -38.32 -8.54 15.29
CA LYS A 33 -38.08 -9.88 15.86
C LYS A 33 -36.84 -10.54 15.23
N PHE A 34 -36.62 -10.37 13.93
CA PHE A 34 -35.46 -10.87 13.20
C PHE A 34 -34.17 -10.17 13.67
N LEU A 35 -34.19 -8.85 13.82
CA LEU A 35 -33.07 -8.04 14.35
C LEU A 35 -32.72 -8.40 15.80
N ARG A 36 -33.69 -8.90 16.58
CA ARG A 36 -33.47 -9.39 17.95
C ARG A 36 -32.94 -10.83 18.00
N LYS A 37 -32.81 -11.49 16.86
CA LYS A 37 -32.42 -12.90 16.74
C LYS A 37 -30.92 -13.21 16.62
N PRO A 38 -29.92 -12.30 16.76
CA PRO A 38 -28.52 -12.74 16.74
C PRO A 38 -27.90 -12.76 18.14
N LEU A 39 -27.24 -13.90 18.41
CA LEU A 39 -26.35 -14.25 19.54
C LEU A 39 -27.03 -15.04 20.64
N ASP A 40 -26.71 -16.33 20.64
CA ASP A 40 -26.84 -17.21 21.80
C ASP A 40 -26.19 -16.53 23.02
N THR A 41 -27.02 -16.04 23.93
CA THR A 41 -26.59 -15.31 25.13
C THR A 41 -26.01 -16.22 26.20
N ASN A 42 -26.05 -17.54 26.00
CA ASN A 42 -25.54 -18.51 26.98
C ASN A 42 -24.02 -18.43 27.16
N CYS A 43 -23.30 -17.86 26.19
CA CYS A 43 -21.84 -17.65 26.28
C CYS A 43 -21.45 -16.50 27.24
N LEU A 44 -22.40 -15.70 27.73
CA LEU A 44 -22.15 -14.50 28.55
C LEU A 44 -22.20 -14.77 30.07
N PHE A 45 -22.42 -16.01 30.50
CA PHE A 45 -22.71 -16.31 31.92
C PHE A 45 -21.59 -17.00 32.70
N SER A 46 -20.44 -17.32 32.12
CA SER A 46 -19.32 -17.89 32.87
C SER A 46 -18.34 -16.80 33.34
N ASN A 47 -18.27 -16.63 34.67
CA ASN A 47 -17.38 -15.76 35.46
C ASN A 47 -17.68 -14.25 35.44
N ARG A 48 -18.59 -13.85 36.33
CA ARG A 48 -18.73 -12.44 36.76
C ARG A 48 -17.62 -12.08 37.74
N SER A 49 -16.59 -11.37 37.29
CA SER A 49 -15.81 -10.48 38.16
C SER A 49 -16.52 -9.12 38.27
N GLU A 50 -16.48 -8.53 39.46
CA GLU A 50 -17.28 -7.38 39.91
C GLU A 50 -17.32 -6.22 38.90
N TRP A 51 -18.50 -5.98 38.33
CA TRP A 51 -18.77 -4.84 37.45
C TRP A 51 -19.12 -3.61 38.27
N ILE A 52 -18.39 -2.51 38.07
CA ILE A 52 -18.88 -1.16 38.40
C ILE A 52 -20.05 -0.88 37.45
N TYR A 53 -21.26 -1.05 37.96
CA TYR A 53 -22.52 -0.66 37.33
C TYR A 53 -22.58 0.88 37.19
N ILE A 54 -22.07 1.43 36.10
CA ILE A 54 -22.46 2.79 35.69
C ILE A 54 -23.83 2.68 35.01
N LYS A 55 -24.86 3.08 35.74
CA LYS A 55 -26.29 3.00 35.38
C LYS A 55 -26.58 3.60 33.99
N HIS A 56 -27.26 2.81 33.18
CA HIS A 56 -27.56 2.99 31.76
C HIS A 56 -28.59 4.10 31.40
N ASN A 57 -29.02 4.93 32.36
CA ASN A 57 -30.09 5.91 32.12
C ASN A 57 -29.58 7.29 31.65
N TYR A 58 -28.34 7.66 31.93
CA TYR A 58 -27.86 9.04 31.69
C TYR A 58 -27.65 9.42 30.22
N LEU A 59 -27.61 8.46 29.30
CA LEU A 59 -27.41 8.72 27.85
C LEU A 59 -28.72 8.64 27.05
N ARG A 60 -29.77 8.07 27.63
CA ARG A 60 -31.07 7.97 26.97
C ARG A 60 -31.70 9.35 26.84
N ASP A 61 -31.61 10.14 27.89
CA ASP A 61 -32.24 11.46 27.96
C ASP A 61 -31.48 12.48 27.08
N PRO A 62 -30.14 12.62 27.12
CA PRO A 62 -29.43 13.54 26.21
C PRO A 62 -29.52 13.18 24.73
N VAL A 63 -29.49 11.89 24.36
CA VAL A 63 -29.69 11.48 22.96
C VAL A 63 -31.14 11.74 22.55
N ARG A 64 -32.10 11.49 23.43
CA ARG A 64 -33.51 11.80 23.19
C ARG A 64 -33.74 13.30 23.08
N ASP A 65 -33.09 14.11 23.90
CA ASP A 65 -33.17 15.57 23.94
C ASP A 65 -32.51 16.19 22.71
N LEU A 66 -31.33 15.71 22.32
CA LEU A 66 -30.65 16.12 21.08
C LEU A 66 -31.48 15.70 19.84
N LEU A 67 -32.09 14.52 19.84
CA LEU A 67 -33.08 14.11 18.83
C LEU A 67 -34.43 14.83 18.96
N ASN A 68 -34.74 15.49 20.07
CA ASN A 68 -35.92 16.36 20.20
C ASN A 68 -35.60 17.71 19.57
N GLU A 69 -34.45 18.29 19.90
CA GLU A 69 -33.93 19.57 19.41
C GLU A 69 -33.66 19.56 17.89
N PHE A 70 -32.99 18.53 17.36
CA PHE A 70 -32.72 18.39 15.91
C PHE A 70 -33.98 18.28 15.04
N PHE A 71 -35.10 17.91 15.65
CA PHE A 71 -36.30 17.55 14.93
C PHE A 71 -37.49 18.46 15.30
N GLU A 72 -37.27 19.59 15.98
CA GLU A 72 -38.36 20.43 16.52
C GLU A 72 -39.21 21.18 15.46
N GLU A 73 -38.79 21.22 14.20
CA GLU A 73 -39.51 21.95 13.15
C GLU A 73 -40.43 21.06 12.27
N GLU A 74 -41.73 21.36 12.36
CA GLU A 74 -42.81 21.19 11.36
C GLU A 74 -43.90 20.08 11.49
N THR A 75 -45.02 20.43 10.84
CA THR A 75 -46.46 20.12 11.04
C THR A 75 -46.97 18.68 11.23
N LYS A 76 -48.15 18.57 11.85
CA LYS A 76 -48.86 17.37 12.36
C LYS A 76 -49.01 16.17 11.41
N ILE A 77 -48.98 16.35 10.08
CA ILE A 77 -49.12 15.24 9.11
C ILE A 77 -47.81 14.46 8.94
N TYR A 78 -46.66 15.12 9.15
CA TYR A 78 -45.35 14.45 9.18
C TYR A 78 -45.10 13.73 10.50
N SER A 79 -45.82 14.05 11.59
CA SER A 79 -45.54 13.57 12.96
C SER A 79 -45.48 12.04 13.13
N PHE A 80 -46.26 11.25 12.40
CA PHE A 80 -46.22 9.79 12.50
C PHE A 80 -44.98 9.20 11.82
N LEU A 81 -44.74 9.54 10.55
CA LEU A 81 -43.55 9.11 9.80
C LEU A 81 -42.27 9.65 10.45
N TYR A 82 -42.33 10.85 11.00
CA TYR A 82 -41.30 11.51 11.79
C TYR A 82 -40.98 10.75 13.08
N ASN A 83 -42.01 10.38 13.88
CA ASN A 83 -41.81 9.61 15.11
C ASN A 83 -41.30 8.20 14.82
N LEU A 84 -41.74 7.61 13.71
CA LEU A 84 -41.24 6.33 13.23
C LEU A 84 -39.75 6.43 12.84
N ARG A 85 -39.37 7.42 12.02
CA ARG A 85 -37.97 7.67 11.62
C ARG A 85 -37.09 7.92 12.84
N LYS A 86 -37.51 8.78 13.76
CA LYS A 86 -36.81 9.06 15.02
C LYS A 86 -36.62 7.81 15.87
N ARG A 87 -37.64 6.96 16.00
CA ARG A 87 -37.56 5.70 16.74
C ARG A 87 -36.64 4.68 16.05
N MET A 88 -36.63 4.64 14.73
CA MET A 88 -35.71 3.83 13.94
C MET A 88 -34.26 4.29 14.13
N THR A 89 -33.98 5.59 13.98
CA THR A 89 -32.68 6.22 14.26
C THR A 89 -32.20 5.93 15.68
N PHE A 90 -33.04 6.12 16.69
CA PHE A 90 -32.69 5.81 18.08
C PHE A 90 -32.31 4.33 18.24
N THR A 91 -33.06 3.42 17.63
CA THR A 91 -32.79 1.97 17.71
C THR A 91 -31.48 1.60 17.00
N LYS A 92 -31.19 2.22 15.84
CA LYS A 92 -29.93 2.05 15.10
C LYS A 92 -28.73 2.50 15.94
N ILE A 93 -28.80 3.71 16.51
CA ILE A 93 -27.73 4.25 17.38
C ILE A 93 -27.57 3.40 18.64
N GLU A 94 -28.67 2.96 19.27
CA GLU A 94 -28.61 2.10 20.45
C GLU A 94 -27.94 0.75 20.14
N TYR A 95 -28.27 0.15 19.00
CA TYR A 95 -27.62 -1.07 18.52
C TYR A 95 -26.12 -0.84 18.25
N ALA A 96 -25.77 0.27 17.60
CA ALA A 96 -24.38 0.63 17.32
C ALA A 96 -23.58 0.82 18.61
N LEU A 97 -24.13 1.56 19.59
CA LEU A 97 -23.51 1.77 20.90
C LEU A 97 -23.35 0.46 21.69
N LYS A 98 -24.35 -0.43 21.65
CA LYS A 98 -24.25 -1.77 22.26
C LYS A 98 -23.12 -2.58 21.62
N THR A 99 -23.05 -2.58 20.28
CA THR A 99 -22.02 -3.31 19.54
C THR A 99 -20.62 -2.73 19.77
N LEU A 100 -20.50 -1.40 19.83
CA LEU A 100 -19.26 -0.71 20.21
C LEU A 100 -18.81 -1.07 21.62
N ARG A 101 -19.73 -1.16 22.57
CA ARG A 101 -19.41 -1.58 23.93
C ARG A 101 -18.90 -3.02 23.98
N VAL A 102 -19.51 -3.93 23.22
CA VAL A 102 -19.01 -5.32 23.09
C VAL A 102 -17.60 -5.31 22.49
N ALA A 103 -17.36 -4.54 21.42
CA ALA A 103 -16.03 -4.43 20.80
C ALA A 103 -14.96 -3.83 21.74
N LYS A 104 -15.36 -2.96 22.67
CA LYS A 104 -14.47 -2.28 23.63
C LYS A 104 -14.11 -3.17 24.83
N ASN A 105 -15.08 -3.91 25.36
CA ASN A 105 -14.94 -4.58 26.66
C ASN A 105 -14.65 -6.09 26.55
N THR A 106 -14.71 -6.67 25.36
CA THR A 106 -14.49 -8.12 25.19
C THR A 106 -13.02 -8.42 24.91
N ASP A 107 -12.44 -9.33 25.69
CA ASP A 107 -11.08 -9.83 25.47
C ASP A 107 -11.01 -10.93 24.40
N ASP A 108 -12.13 -11.62 24.13
CA ASP A 108 -12.22 -12.64 23.08
C ASP A 108 -12.08 -12.00 21.67
N PRO A 109 -11.01 -12.33 20.91
CA PRO A 109 -10.79 -11.82 19.57
C PRO A 109 -11.92 -12.16 18.59
N PHE A 110 -12.60 -13.30 18.76
CA PHE A 110 -13.68 -13.74 17.87
C PHE A 110 -14.94 -12.90 18.05
N ILE A 111 -15.40 -12.72 19.30
CA ILE A 111 -16.57 -11.88 19.61
C ILE A 111 -16.29 -10.43 19.20
N ARG A 112 -15.10 -9.92 19.54
CA ARG A 112 -14.68 -8.57 19.16
C ARG A 112 -14.69 -8.38 17.65
N ARG A 113 -14.16 -9.33 16.89
CA ARG A 113 -14.20 -9.32 15.42
C ARG A 113 -15.64 -9.29 14.89
N LYS A 114 -16.53 -10.12 15.44
CA LYS A 114 -17.94 -10.14 15.02
C LYS A 114 -18.63 -8.80 15.29
N ALA A 115 -18.35 -8.18 16.44
CA ALA A 115 -18.87 -6.86 16.77
C ALA A 115 -18.35 -5.77 15.80
N VAL A 116 -17.05 -5.75 15.51
CA VAL A 116 -16.47 -4.79 14.53
C VAL A 116 -17.01 -5.03 13.12
N ASN A 117 -17.18 -6.28 12.68
CA ASN A 117 -17.78 -6.60 11.38
C ASN A 117 -19.22 -6.07 11.27
N ASN A 118 -20.01 -6.21 12.34
CA ASN A 118 -21.37 -5.67 12.38
C ASN A 118 -21.37 -4.14 12.32
N LEU A 119 -20.38 -3.48 12.93
CA LEU A 119 -20.21 -2.03 12.87
C LEU A 119 -19.71 -1.53 11.51
N ALA A 120 -18.87 -2.31 10.84
CA ALA A 120 -18.35 -1.98 9.51
C ALA A 120 -19.40 -2.17 8.41
N ASN A 121 -20.45 -2.96 8.67
CA ASN A 121 -21.49 -3.24 7.69
C ASN A 121 -22.42 -2.03 7.51
N GLN A 122 -22.09 -1.18 6.53
CA GLN A 122 -22.86 0.04 6.22
C GLN A 122 -24.34 -0.25 5.93
N LYS A 123 -24.66 -1.38 5.27
CA LYS A 123 -26.05 -1.75 4.95
C LYS A 123 -26.88 -2.07 6.20
N LEU A 124 -26.22 -2.52 7.27
CA LEU A 124 -26.89 -2.91 8.51
C LEU A 124 -27.15 -1.70 9.40
N LEU A 125 -26.34 -0.66 9.29
CA LEU A 125 -26.40 0.53 10.14
C LEU A 125 -27.14 1.69 9.48
N ASP A 126 -27.00 1.89 8.16
CA ASP A 126 -27.72 2.90 7.37
C ASP A 126 -27.82 4.24 8.12
N LEU A 127 -26.65 4.81 8.46
CA LEU A 127 -26.51 5.96 9.33
C LEU A 127 -26.31 7.25 8.54
N ASP A 128 -26.86 8.35 9.05
CA ASP A 128 -26.61 9.71 8.57
C ASP A 128 -25.20 10.21 9.03
N GLU A 129 -24.64 11.24 8.37
CA GLU A 129 -23.27 11.72 8.66
C GLU A 129 -23.05 12.14 10.12
N TRP A 130 -24.04 12.82 10.72
CA TRP A 130 -23.96 13.25 12.12
C TRP A 130 -23.97 12.06 13.08
N GLU A 131 -24.67 10.98 12.74
CA GLU A 131 -24.74 9.75 13.55
C GLU A 131 -23.37 9.05 13.56
N PHE A 132 -22.68 9.01 12.42
CA PHE A 132 -21.29 8.55 12.35
C PHE A 132 -20.37 9.39 13.24
N HIS A 133 -20.47 10.72 13.15
CA HIS A 133 -19.65 11.63 13.96
C HIS A 133 -19.92 11.49 15.46
N PHE A 134 -21.19 11.36 15.85
CA PHE A 134 -21.56 11.09 17.23
C PHE A 134 -20.96 9.77 17.73
N LEU A 135 -21.12 8.67 16.97
CA LEU A 135 -20.57 7.37 17.34
C LEU A 135 -19.04 7.38 17.39
N SER A 136 -18.37 8.14 16.52
CA SER A 136 -16.91 8.24 16.47
C SER A 136 -16.27 8.71 17.78
N GLN A 137 -17.00 9.50 18.59
CA GLN A 137 -16.53 9.96 19.90
C GLN A 137 -16.40 8.84 20.94
N TYR A 138 -17.13 7.73 20.75
CA TYR A 138 -17.15 6.59 21.65
C TYR A 138 -16.18 5.47 21.23
N VAL A 139 -15.60 5.56 20.03
CA VAL A 139 -14.63 4.60 19.51
C VAL A 139 -13.29 4.76 20.23
N ASN A 140 -12.71 3.66 20.71
CA ASN A 140 -11.34 3.65 21.26
C ASN A 140 -10.30 3.33 20.19
N ALA A 141 -9.01 3.56 20.48
CA ALA A 141 -7.91 3.35 19.53
C ALA A 141 -7.90 1.95 18.90
N SER A 142 -8.12 0.91 19.72
CA SER A 142 -8.12 -0.47 19.26
C SER A 142 -9.31 -0.81 18.35
N THR A 143 -10.49 -0.21 18.58
CA THR A 143 -11.65 -0.42 17.71
C THR A 143 -11.53 0.42 16.45
N ALA A 144 -10.98 1.64 16.55
CA ALA A 144 -10.70 2.51 15.40
C ALA A 144 -9.76 1.82 14.40
N ILE A 145 -8.68 1.19 14.87
CA ILE A 145 -7.76 0.48 13.98
C ILE A 145 -8.41 -0.72 13.30
N CYS A 146 -9.21 -1.51 14.03
CA CYS A 146 -9.93 -2.62 13.42
C CYS A 146 -10.95 -2.12 12.38
N LEU A 147 -11.72 -1.08 12.69
CA LEU A 147 -12.67 -0.46 11.77
C LEU A 147 -11.98 0.08 10.51
N ALA A 148 -10.81 0.73 10.64
CA ALA A 148 -10.02 1.25 9.53
C ALA A 148 -9.48 0.13 8.62
N ARG A 149 -9.17 -1.04 9.19
CA ARG A 149 -8.74 -2.21 8.40
C ARG A 149 -9.90 -2.85 7.65
N HIS A 150 -11.10 -2.81 8.21
CA HIS A 150 -12.33 -3.13 7.50
C HIS A 150 -12.65 -2.01 6.49
N ASN A 151 -13.31 -2.33 5.39
CA ASN A 151 -13.75 -1.33 4.40
C ASN A 151 -14.99 -0.55 4.92
N CYS A 152 -14.84 0.08 6.09
CA CYS A 152 -15.88 0.82 6.80
C CYS A 152 -15.90 2.29 6.37
N ASN A 153 -17.03 2.98 6.58
CA ASN A 153 -17.07 4.43 6.43
C ASN A 153 -16.09 5.08 7.44
N SER A 154 -15.14 5.87 6.94
CA SER A 154 -14.11 6.52 7.75
C SER A 154 -14.68 7.55 8.73
N ASN A 155 -15.89 8.06 8.52
CA ASN A 155 -16.57 8.97 9.45
C ASN A 155 -16.89 8.34 10.81
N LEU A 156 -16.90 7.00 10.91
CA LEU A 156 -17.02 6.29 12.19
C LEU A 156 -15.73 6.39 13.02
N ILE A 157 -14.61 6.75 12.38
CA ILE A 157 -13.31 7.00 13.03
C ILE A 157 -13.19 8.50 13.27
N ARG A 158 -12.68 8.87 14.45
CA ARG A 158 -12.53 10.27 14.83
C ARG A 158 -11.61 11.01 13.86
N LYS A 159 -12.11 12.10 13.26
CA LYS A 159 -11.34 13.04 12.43
C LYS A 159 -10.26 13.74 13.27
N PRO A 160 -9.12 14.13 12.67
CA PRO A 160 -8.11 14.94 13.36
C PRO A 160 -8.70 16.24 13.91
N ARG A 161 -8.17 16.71 15.04
CA ARG A 161 -8.51 18.02 15.59
C ARG A 161 -8.05 19.10 14.62
N GLU A 162 -8.85 20.17 14.50
CA GLU A 162 -8.50 21.34 13.67
C GLU A 162 -8.10 20.98 12.23
N PHE A 163 -8.74 19.97 11.63
CA PHE A 163 -8.41 19.54 10.28
C PHE A 163 -8.56 20.65 9.22
N GLY A 164 -9.45 21.64 9.47
CA GLY A 164 -9.63 22.81 8.62
C GLY A 164 -8.68 23.99 8.92
N ASN A 165 -7.88 23.92 9.99
CA ASN A 165 -6.92 24.98 10.34
C ASN A 165 -5.56 24.68 9.69
N VAL A 166 -5.02 25.65 8.96
CA VAL A 166 -3.80 25.53 8.16
C VAL A 166 -2.77 26.49 8.73
N LYS A 167 -1.62 25.97 9.18
CA LYS A 167 -0.51 26.77 9.71
C LYS A 167 0.37 27.32 8.59
N SER A 168 1.09 28.41 8.85
CA SER A 168 2.09 28.90 7.91
C SER A 168 3.28 27.93 7.83
N ASN A 169 4.01 27.92 6.71
CA ASN A 169 5.19 27.07 6.55
C ASN A 169 6.29 27.43 7.57
N ILE A 170 6.43 28.71 7.90
CA ILE A 170 7.40 29.19 8.90
C ILE A 170 7.07 28.62 10.29
N ASP A 171 5.79 28.63 10.68
CA ASP A 171 5.35 28.04 11.95
C ASP A 171 5.64 26.55 11.99
N ILE A 172 5.38 25.83 10.89
CA ILE A 172 5.69 24.40 10.77
C ILE A 172 7.19 24.14 10.93
N ILE A 173 8.05 24.93 10.27
CA ILE A 173 9.51 24.78 10.40
C ILE A 173 9.97 25.09 11.83
N SER A 174 9.36 26.08 12.48
CA SER A 174 9.61 26.40 13.89
C SER A 174 9.22 25.25 14.82
N ASP A 175 8.04 24.65 14.60
CA ASP A 175 7.56 23.48 15.35
C ASP A 175 8.50 22.27 15.16
N ILE A 176 8.97 22.02 13.94
CA ILE A 176 9.96 20.97 13.64
C ILE A 176 11.26 21.22 14.39
N LYS A 177 11.76 22.46 14.38
CA LYS A 177 12.98 22.83 15.10
C LYS A 177 12.83 22.61 16.60
N ALA A 178 11.72 23.07 17.19
CA ALA A 178 11.42 22.88 18.61
C ALA A 178 11.35 21.38 18.98
N LEU A 179 10.75 20.57 18.11
CA LEU A 179 10.73 19.11 18.26
C LEU A 179 12.15 18.53 18.24
N PHE A 180 13.01 18.92 17.30
CA PHE A 180 14.40 18.43 17.25
C PHE A 180 15.23 18.92 18.45
N ASP A 181 15.05 20.17 18.89
CA ASP A 181 15.72 20.71 20.09
C ASP A 181 15.34 19.93 21.36
N SER A 182 14.10 19.45 21.47
CA SER A 182 13.65 18.61 22.58
C SER A 182 14.33 17.23 22.64
N MET A 183 14.86 16.76 21.50
CA MET A 183 15.49 15.44 21.35
C MET A 183 16.99 15.54 21.02
N LYS A 184 17.63 16.66 21.37
CA LYS A 184 19.04 16.96 21.11
C LYS A 184 20.05 15.93 21.68
N ASP A 185 19.62 15.09 22.62
CA ASP A 185 20.45 14.02 23.18
C ASP A 185 20.78 12.94 22.14
N ASN A 186 19.96 12.80 21.09
CA ASN A 186 20.24 11.90 19.99
C ASN A 186 21.33 12.48 19.06
N LYS A 187 22.42 11.72 18.86
CA LYS A 187 23.57 12.12 18.03
C LYS A 187 23.18 12.50 16.60
N CYS A 188 22.22 11.81 16.00
CA CYS A 188 21.76 12.09 14.65
C CYS A 188 21.00 13.42 14.60
N ILE A 189 20.15 13.70 15.59
CA ILE A 189 19.37 14.93 15.68
C ILE A 189 20.29 16.12 15.91
N LYS A 190 21.28 15.98 16.81
CA LYS A 190 22.31 17.00 17.00
C LYS A 190 23.05 17.32 15.70
N PHE A 191 23.48 16.30 14.96
CA PHE A 191 24.11 16.50 13.65
C PHE A 191 23.19 17.21 12.65
N ILE A 192 21.90 16.87 12.62
CA ILE A 192 20.91 17.53 11.77
C ILE A 192 20.75 19.01 12.14
N LEU A 193 20.61 19.33 13.43
CA LEU A 193 20.50 20.70 13.93
C LEU A 193 21.74 21.53 13.58
N ASP A 194 22.93 20.93 13.66
CA ASP A 194 24.21 21.60 13.37
C ASP A 194 24.46 21.78 11.85
N THR A 195 23.82 20.99 10.98
CA THR A 195 24.10 20.95 9.53
C THR A 195 23.02 21.61 8.66
N THR A 196 21.83 21.85 9.22
CA THR A 196 20.68 22.28 8.43
C THR A 196 20.50 23.80 8.44
N ASN A 197 20.83 24.45 7.31
CA ASN A 197 20.69 25.91 7.13
C ASN A 197 19.27 26.43 7.42
N ALA A 198 18.23 25.61 7.21
CA ALA A 198 16.82 25.97 7.49
C ALA A 198 16.56 26.42 8.94
N PHE A 199 17.38 25.97 9.90
CA PHE A 199 17.24 26.34 11.31
C PHE A 199 18.11 27.53 11.71
N GLU A 200 19.02 27.98 10.83
CA GLU A 200 19.85 29.17 11.01
C GLU A 200 19.11 30.44 10.61
N SER A 201 18.30 30.40 9.54
CA SER A 201 17.47 31.53 9.09
C SER A 201 16.41 31.97 10.11
N LEU A 202 16.09 31.12 11.09
CA LEU A 202 15.19 31.44 12.20
C LEU A 202 15.87 32.14 13.39
N LYS A 203 17.19 32.37 13.34
CA LYS A 203 17.97 32.93 14.48
C LYS A 203 18.04 34.46 14.53
N ASP A 204 17.81 35.19 13.43
CA ASP A 204 17.89 36.66 13.40
C ASP A 204 16.84 37.29 12.47
N PRO A 205 15.77 37.90 13.02
CA PRO A 205 14.79 38.68 12.23
C PRO A 205 15.33 40.04 11.75
N ASP A 206 16.37 40.58 12.40
CA ASP A 206 16.74 42.00 12.31
C ASP A 206 17.98 42.29 11.44
N HIS A 207 18.64 41.26 10.89
CA HIS A 207 19.78 41.44 10.00
C HIS A 207 19.36 41.34 8.54
N GLU A 208 18.99 42.49 7.95
CA GLU A 208 19.06 42.70 6.50
C GLU A 208 20.51 42.52 6.03
N THR A 209 20.93 41.28 5.78
CA THR A 209 22.26 41.05 5.20
C THR A 209 22.26 39.89 4.21
N SER A 210 22.52 40.28 2.97
CA SER A 210 23.29 39.57 1.93
C SER A 210 22.69 38.31 1.30
N LEU A 211 22.03 38.50 0.14
CA LEU A 211 22.30 37.84 -1.16
C LEU A 211 22.78 36.36 -1.21
N HIS A 212 22.31 35.48 -0.32
CA HIS A 212 22.56 34.05 -0.40
C HIS A 212 21.26 33.28 -0.64
N GLU A 213 21.15 32.77 -1.88
CA GLU A 213 20.21 31.77 -2.41
C GLU A 213 18.87 31.62 -1.66
N LEU A 214 17.84 32.32 -2.15
CA LEU A 214 16.44 32.08 -1.79
C LEU A 214 16.05 30.64 -2.18
N HIS A 215 16.33 29.67 -1.31
CA HIS A 215 15.63 28.40 -1.37
C HIS A 215 14.20 28.64 -0.87
N PRO A 216 13.16 28.31 -1.66
CA PRO A 216 11.77 28.45 -1.23
C PRO A 216 11.51 27.66 0.06
N GLU A 217 10.65 28.16 0.94
CA GLU A 217 10.28 27.51 2.22
C GLU A 217 9.89 26.02 2.06
N THR A 218 9.34 25.66 0.90
CA THR A 218 9.02 24.29 0.50
C THR A 218 10.24 23.36 0.51
N ASP A 219 11.42 23.84 0.12
CA ASP A 219 12.66 23.07 0.10
C ASP A 219 13.11 22.71 1.51
N HIS A 220 12.94 23.64 2.47
CA HIS A 220 13.23 23.40 3.88
C HIS A 220 12.28 22.35 4.50
N ILE A 221 11.02 22.32 4.07
CA ILE A 221 10.07 21.28 4.49
C ILE A 221 10.47 19.92 3.92
N ILE A 222 10.83 19.84 2.64
CA ILE A 222 11.29 18.58 2.02
C ILE A 222 12.55 18.08 2.71
N GLN A 223 13.52 18.96 2.96
CA GLN A 223 14.74 18.62 3.70
C GLN A 223 14.43 18.13 5.12
N SER A 224 13.48 18.76 5.81
CA SER A 224 13.03 18.32 7.13
C SER A 224 12.35 16.95 7.10
N LEU A 225 11.53 16.68 6.08
CA LEU A 225 10.90 15.38 5.87
C LEU A 225 11.95 14.28 5.61
N ASP A 226 13.05 14.59 4.90
CA ASP A 226 14.17 13.66 4.73
C ASP A 226 14.85 13.31 6.05
N HIS A 227 15.02 14.31 6.93
CA HIS A 227 15.50 14.09 8.28
C HIS A 227 14.56 13.17 9.07
N PHE A 228 13.24 13.42 9.06
CA PHE A 228 12.26 12.53 9.69
C PHE A 228 12.34 11.10 9.13
N LEU A 229 12.44 10.95 7.80
CA LEU A 229 12.54 9.64 7.17
C LEU A 229 13.80 8.87 7.60
N HIS A 230 14.93 9.57 7.77
CA HIS A 230 16.15 8.98 8.32
C HIS A 230 15.98 8.55 9.78
N LEU A 231 15.49 9.45 10.63
CA LEU A 231 15.32 9.23 12.07
C LEU A 231 14.34 8.07 12.36
N THR A 232 13.28 7.97 11.56
CA THR A 232 12.23 6.94 11.73
C THR A 232 12.67 5.55 11.30
N LYS A 233 13.88 5.37 10.75
CA LYS A 233 14.45 4.03 10.53
C LYS A 233 14.70 3.29 11.86
N GLN A 234 14.83 4.01 12.98
CA GLN A 234 15.03 3.46 14.32
C GLN A 234 13.72 3.49 15.13
N ALA A 235 13.36 2.36 15.74
CA ALA A 235 12.10 2.22 16.46
C ALA A 235 12.01 3.10 17.73
N ASP A 236 13.12 3.30 18.44
CA ASP A 236 13.16 4.10 19.68
C ASP A 236 12.88 5.57 19.38
N THR A 237 13.54 6.12 18.36
CA THR A 237 13.34 7.49 17.88
C THR A 237 11.90 7.73 17.42
N CYS A 238 11.23 6.74 16.80
CA CYS A 238 9.82 6.87 16.42
C CYS A 238 8.90 7.15 17.63
N LEU A 239 9.17 6.52 18.77
CA LEU A 239 8.37 6.74 19.98
C LEU A 239 8.64 8.13 20.58
N GLU A 240 9.88 8.59 20.56
CA GLU A 240 10.24 9.94 21.02
C GLU A 240 9.63 11.03 20.14
N ILE A 241 9.66 10.87 18.82
CA ILE A 241 8.98 11.77 17.87
C ILE A 241 7.49 11.83 18.16
N ALA A 242 6.84 10.68 18.40
CA ALA A 242 5.41 10.64 18.69
C ALA A 242 5.05 11.26 20.05
N LYS A 243 5.96 11.20 21.04
CA LYS A 243 5.76 11.83 22.36
C LYS A 243 5.83 13.36 22.31
N ASN A 244 6.61 13.91 21.39
CA ASN A 244 6.82 15.36 21.22
C ASN A 244 5.97 15.93 20.07
N ASP A 245 4.73 15.47 19.92
CA ASP A 245 3.74 15.95 18.94
C ASP A 245 4.19 15.88 17.46
N GLY A 246 5.16 15.03 17.13
CA GLY A 246 5.66 14.92 15.75
C GLY A 246 4.61 14.42 14.76
N LEU A 247 3.63 13.64 15.22
CA LEU A 247 2.53 13.20 14.37
C LEU A 247 1.59 14.35 13.99
N GLU A 248 1.35 15.29 14.89
CA GLU A 248 0.58 16.51 14.67
C GLU A 248 1.28 17.41 13.65
N ILE A 249 2.60 17.59 13.78
CA ILE A 249 3.41 18.37 12.82
C ILE A 249 3.34 17.76 11.42
N LEU A 250 3.50 16.43 11.30
CA LEU A 250 3.38 15.74 10.00
C LEU A 250 1.98 15.91 9.38
N LEU A 251 0.95 16.02 10.20
CA LEU A 251 -0.41 16.27 9.74
C LEU A 251 -0.56 17.72 9.24
N ASP A 252 0.03 18.70 9.93
CA ASP A 252 0.05 20.10 9.49
C ASP A 252 0.77 20.25 8.15
N ILE A 253 1.90 19.54 7.93
CA ILE A 253 2.56 19.46 6.63
C ILE A 253 1.61 18.88 5.57
N TYR A 254 0.89 17.81 5.88
CA TYR A 254 -0.07 17.23 4.94
C TYR A 254 -1.18 18.21 4.54
N LYS A 255 -1.70 19.01 5.48
CA LYS A 255 -2.75 20.01 5.20
C LYS A 255 -2.27 21.05 4.17
N ASN A 256 -1.03 21.52 4.30
CA ASN A 256 -0.45 22.52 3.39
C ASN A 256 -0.16 21.94 1.99
N PHE A 257 0.17 20.65 1.91
CA PHE A 257 0.68 20.01 0.69
C PHE A 257 -0.17 18.83 0.22
N LYS A 258 -1.49 18.88 0.44
CA LYS A 258 -2.42 17.77 0.18
C LYS A 258 -2.34 17.21 -1.25
N ASP A 259 -2.15 18.09 -2.22
CA ASP A 259 -2.11 17.76 -3.66
C ASP A 259 -0.71 17.37 -4.15
N ASN A 260 0.33 17.56 -3.33
CA ASN A 260 1.70 17.19 -3.67
C ASN A 260 1.93 15.70 -3.37
N ILE A 261 2.04 14.91 -4.44
CA ILE A 261 2.23 13.46 -4.36
C ILE A 261 3.57 13.10 -3.69
N ASP A 262 4.63 13.86 -3.94
CA ASP A 262 5.97 13.56 -3.40
C ASP A 262 5.99 13.71 -1.88
N ILE A 263 5.44 14.81 -1.36
CA ILE A 263 5.32 15.03 0.09
C ILE A 263 4.42 13.96 0.71
N LYS A 264 3.27 13.67 0.10
CA LYS A 264 2.36 12.62 0.57
C LYS A 264 3.01 11.23 0.61
N MET A 265 3.89 10.93 -0.34
CA MET A 265 4.67 9.69 -0.40
C MET A 265 5.71 9.62 0.71
N ILE A 266 6.44 10.70 0.97
CA ILE A 266 7.42 10.76 2.07
C ILE A 266 6.71 10.63 3.42
N LEU A 267 5.60 11.36 3.62
CA LEU A 267 4.75 11.24 4.81
C LEU A 267 4.24 9.81 5.00
N SER A 268 3.78 9.15 3.93
CA SER A 268 3.33 7.75 3.97
C SER A 268 4.44 6.80 4.44
N LYS A 269 5.68 7.01 3.97
CA LYS A 269 6.85 6.22 4.39
C LYS A 269 7.21 6.47 5.86
N ILE A 270 7.26 7.73 6.29
CA ILE A 270 7.51 8.12 7.68
C ILE A 270 6.48 7.45 8.61
N VAL A 271 5.20 7.60 8.29
CA VAL A 271 4.10 7.02 9.06
C VAL A 271 4.18 5.49 9.09
N THR A 272 4.52 4.85 7.95
CA THR A 272 4.72 3.40 7.90
C THR A 272 5.89 2.96 8.76
N ASN A 273 7.00 3.70 8.78
CA ASN A 273 8.13 3.41 9.66
C ASN A 273 7.71 3.52 11.13
N MET A 274 7.04 4.61 11.51
CA MET A 274 6.55 4.83 12.88
C MET A 274 5.56 3.76 13.33
N SER A 275 4.74 3.22 12.42
CA SER A 275 3.77 2.14 12.73
C SER A 275 4.43 0.86 13.26
N THR A 276 5.71 0.64 12.95
CA THR A 276 6.48 -0.53 13.41
C THR A 276 7.07 -0.36 14.80
N GLY A 277 6.93 0.83 15.36
CA GLY A 277 7.51 1.27 16.63
C GLY A 277 7.03 0.52 17.86
N SER A 278 7.57 0.94 18.99
CA SER A 278 7.44 0.30 20.29
C SER A 278 6.01 0.36 20.85
N GLU A 279 5.79 -0.37 21.93
CA GLU A 279 4.48 -0.49 22.55
C GLU A 279 3.91 0.88 22.98
N GLY A 280 2.65 1.15 22.62
CA GLY A 280 1.95 2.40 22.98
C GLY A 280 1.84 3.40 21.82
N ILE A 281 2.55 3.18 20.71
CA ILE A 281 2.50 4.08 19.54
C ILE A 281 1.08 4.29 18.98
N LEU A 282 0.22 3.26 19.08
CA LEU A 282 -1.18 3.29 18.63
C LEU A 282 -1.99 4.45 19.26
N ASP A 283 -1.73 4.79 20.52
CA ASP A 283 -2.50 5.83 21.20
C ASP A 283 -2.16 7.22 20.64
N TYR A 284 -0.91 7.46 20.26
CA TYR A 284 -0.50 8.71 19.60
C TYR A 284 -1.13 8.83 18.21
N PHE A 285 -1.11 7.75 17.43
CA PHE A 285 -1.82 7.66 16.14
C PHE A 285 -3.32 7.93 16.24
N PHE A 286 -3.95 7.46 17.32
CA PHE A 286 -5.36 7.70 17.57
C PHE A 286 -5.63 9.15 18.02
N LYS A 287 -4.81 9.70 18.93
CA LYS A 287 -4.94 11.08 19.44
C LYS A 287 -4.78 12.13 18.34
N SER A 288 -3.77 11.96 17.48
CA SER A 288 -3.48 12.89 16.39
C SER A 288 -4.50 12.79 15.24
N GLY A 289 -5.25 11.68 15.16
CA GLY A 289 -6.20 11.41 14.07
C GLY A 289 -5.58 10.72 12.85
N TRP A 290 -4.35 10.22 12.91
CA TRP A 290 -3.72 9.50 11.80
C TRP A 290 -4.45 8.22 11.40
N ILE A 291 -5.16 7.56 12.31
CA ILE A 291 -5.96 6.36 11.96
C ILE A 291 -7.05 6.73 10.93
N TYR A 292 -7.68 7.89 11.07
CA TYR A 292 -8.66 8.39 10.10
C TYR A 292 -7.99 8.68 8.74
N MET A 293 -6.81 9.33 8.77
CA MET A 293 -6.04 9.62 7.56
C MET A 293 -5.65 8.36 6.81
N LEU A 294 -5.12 7.36 7.51
CA LEU A 294 -4.73 6.08 6.94
C LEU A 294 -5.93 5.29 6.40
N SER A 295 -7.09 5.35 7.07
CA SER A 295 -8.32 4.75 6.57
C SER A 295 -8.76 5.34 5.23
N ASN A 296 -8.57 6.66 5.03
CA ASN A 296 -8.87 7.30 3.75
C ASN A 296 -7.80 6.99 2.70
N TRP A 297 -6.52 7.01 3.09
CA TRP A 297 -5.39 6.72 2.19
C TRP A 297 -5.37 5.26 1.70
N LYS A 298 -6.02 4.34 2.42
CA LYS A 298 -6.30 2.98 1.93
C LYS A 298 -7.08 2.98 0.60
N HIS A 299 -7.86 4.02 0.34
CA HIS A 299 -8.66 4.22 -0.88
C HIS A 299 -8.15 5.38 -1.73
N ASP A 300 -6.88 5.76 -1.58
CA ASP A 300 -6.27 6.82 -2.38
C ASP A 300 -6.18 6.44 -3.87
N GLU A 301 -6.05 7.42 -4.76
CA GLU A 301 -5.87 7.15 -6.18
C GLU A 301 -4.53 6.46 -6.47
N ASP A 302 -3.48 6.73 -5.66
CA ASP A 302 -2.16 6.13 -5.82
C ASP A 302 -1.99 4.84 -5.00
N LEU A 303 -1.74 3.73 -5.70
CA LEU A 303 -1.55 2.39 -5.13
C LEU A 303 -0.40 2.31 -4.13
N ARG A 304 0.64 3.13 -4.28
CA ARG A 304 1.77 3.16 -3.34
C ARG A 304 1.31 3.68 -1.98
N VAL A 305 0.54 4.76 -1.99
CA VAL A 305 -0.07 5.34 -0.78
C VAL A 305 -1.03 4.32 -0.15
N GLN A 306 -1.84 3.62 -0.95
CA GLN A 306 -2.72 2.56 -0.45
C GLN A 306 -1.95 1.44 0.27
N VAL A 307 -0.82 0.99 -0.30
CA VAL A 307 0.01 -0.08 0.29
C VAL A 307 0.66 0.39 1.59
N PHE A 308 1.22 1.60 1.64
CA PHE A 308 1.78 2.16 2.87
C PHE A 308 0.73 2.35 3.96
N ALA A 309 -0.45 2.86 3.60
CA ALA A 309 -1.56 3.03 4.53
C ALA A 309 -2.02 1.69 5.10
N SER A 310 -2.24 0.68 4.24
CA SER A 310 -2.66 -0.66 4.63
C SER A 310 -1.60 -1.35 5.51
N THR A 311 -0.31 -1.16 5.20
CA THR A 311 0.82 -1.68 5.98
C THR A 311 0.84 -1.07 7.37
N SER A 312 0.71 0.26 7.45
CA SER A 312 0.65 1.01 8.71
C SER A 312 -0.50 0.52 9.59
N LEU A 313 -1.69 0.37 9.00
CA LEU A 313 -2.86 -0.13 9.71
C LEU A 313 -2.67 -1.56 10.23
N ASN A 314 -2.01 -2.42 9.44
CA ASN A 314 -1.71 -3.79 9.83
C ASN A 314 -0.74 -3.85 11.02
N ASN A 315 0.36 -3.10 10.95
CA ASN A 315 1.37 -3.03 12.01
C ASN A 315 0.79 -2.52 13.34
N LEU A 316 -0.16 -1.58 13.29
CA LEU A 316 -0.82 -1.01 14.45
C LEU A 316 -1.91 -1.91 15.06
N ASP A 317 -2.49 -2.86 14.31
CA ASP A 317 -3.54 -3.75 14.81
C ASP A 317 -2.97 -4.90 15.65
N LYS A 318 -2.77 -4.62 16.95
CA LYS A 318 -2.29 -5.60 17.93
C LYS A 318 -3.22 -6.80 18.14
N PHE A 319 -4.48 -6.71 17.75
CA PHE A 319 -5.51 -7.69 18.05
C PHE A 319 -5.86 -8.58 16.85
N ASP A 320 -5.07 -8.52 15.78
CA ASP A 320 -5.21 -9.47 14.69
C ASP A 320 -4.71 -10.86 15.14
N PRO A 321 -5.55 -11.92 15.11
CA PRO A 321 -5.08 -13.27 15.37
C PRO A 321 -4.06 -13.76 14.31
N ILE A 322 -4.07 -13.17 13.12
CA ILE A 322 -3.13 -13.46 12.02
C ILE A 322 -2.15 -12.27 11.92
N LYS A 323 -1.46 -11.98 13.03
CA LYS A 323 -0.55 -10.85 13.13
C LYS A 323 0.69 -11.07 12.27
N PHE A 324 0.98 -10.11 11.40
CA PHE A 324 2.24 -10.01 10.68
C PHE A 324 2.86 -8.63 10.97
N LYS A 325 4.14 -8.58 11.30
CA LYS A 325 4.84 -7.29 11.49
C LYS A 325 5.69 -7.00 10.26
N TYR A 326 5.31 -5.99 9.50
CA TYR A 326 6.03 -5.57 8.30
C TYR A 326 6.98 -4.43 8.64
N ARG A 327 8.26 -4.76 8.85
CA ARG A 327 9.32 -3.75 9.00
C ARG A 327 9.44 -2.90 7.72
N PRO A 328 10.01 -1.68 7.80
CA PRO A 328 10.22 -0.83 6.63
C PRO A 328 10.81 -1.61 5.45
N LYS A 329 10.48 -1.22 4.21
CA LYS A 329 10.99 -1.86 2.98
C LYS A 329 10.51 -3.30 2.68
N LEU A 330 9.68 -3.88 3.54
CA LEU A 330 8.96 -5.12 3.24
C LEU A 330 7.46 -4.80 3.14
N TYR A 331 6.93 -4.77 1.93
CA TYR A 331 5.58 -4.26 1.69
C TYR A 331 4.60 -5.39 1.33
N PRO A 332 3.51 -5.58 2.10
CA PRO A 332 2.42 -6.47 1.72
C PRO A 332 1.63 -5.88 0.55
N LEU A 333 1.83 -6.45 -0.64
CA LEU A 333 1.14 -6.07 -1.86
C LEU A 333 -0.27 -6.67 -1.92
N TYR A 334 -0.42 -7.91 -1.44
CA TYR A 334 -1.69 -8.61 -1.30
C TYR A 334 -1.64 -9.67 -0.17
N PRO A 335 -2.72 -9.90 0.59
CA PRO A 335 -3.94 -9.07 0.65
C PRO A 335 -3.70 -7.80 1.47
N ARG A 336 -4.36 -6.71 1.07
CA ARG A 336 -4.31 -5.42 1.79
C ARG A 336 -5.33 -5.34 2.92
N GLU A 337 -6.38 -6.16 2.84
CA GLU A 337 -7.46 -6.19 3.82
C GLU A 337 -7.22 -7.23 4.91
N LYS A 338 -8.03 -7.15 5.98
CA LYS A 338 -7.94 -8.08 7.10
C LYS A 338 -8.27 -9.51 6.64
N MET A 339 -7.33 -10.42 6.88
CA MET A 339 -7.48 -11.83 6.50
C MET A 339 -8.37 -12.59 7.50
N PHE A 340 -9.16 -13.54 7.01
CA PHE A 340 -9.96 -14.45 7.85
C PHE A 340 -9.27 -15.81 8.06
N LYS A 341 -8.42 -16.20 7.12
CA LYS A 341 -7.63 -17.43 7.12
C LYS A 341 -6.17 -17.07 6.88
N LYS A 342 -5.23 -17.85 7.43
CA LYS A 342 -3.80 -17.72 7.08
C LYS A 342 -3.61 -17.97 5.58
N PRO A 343 -2.67 -17.27 4.92
CA PRO A 343 -2.38 -17.52 3.52
C PRO A 343 -1.82 -18.94 3.33
N ASP A 344 -2.11 -19.52 2.18
CA ASP A 344 -1.65 -20.88 1.83
C ASP A 344 -0.16 -20.86 1.42
N LEU A 345 0.32 -19.76 0.83
CA LEU A 345 1.68 -19.59 0.31
C LEU A 345 2.15 -18.14 0.45
N ASP A 346 3.45 -17.95 0.65
CA ASP A 346 4.12 -16.64 0.57
C ASP A 346 4.85 -16.48 -0.77
N LEU A 347 4.50 -15.46 -1.55
CA LEU A 347 5.14 -15.09 -2.81
C LEU A 347 5.91 -13.78 -2.63
N VAL A 348 7.24 -13.82 -2.73
CA VAL A 348 8.11 -12.69 -2.44
C VAL A 348 8.80 -12.19 -3.71
N PHE A 349 8.47 -10.97 -4.11
CA PHE A 349 9.04 -10.28 -5.27
C PHE A 349 10.25 -9.43 -4.85
N VAL A 350 11.39 -9.65 -5.51
CA VAL A 350 12.66 -8.99 -5.21
C VAL A 350 13.21 -8.31 -6.47
N HIS A 351 13.27 -6.98 -6.46
CA HIS A 351 13.71 -6.20 -7.62
C HIS A 351 15.23 -6.28 -7.86
N GLY A 352 15.68 -5.74 -9.00
CA GLY A 352 17.10 -5.64 -9.37
C GLY A 352 17.72 -4.27 -9.06
N LEU A 353 18.98 -4.09 -9.47
CA LEU A 353 19.71 -2.81 -9.42
C LEU A 353 18.93 -1.70 -10.15
N LEU A 354 18.83 -0.50 -9.55
CA LEU A 354 17.97 0.62 -10.01
C LEU A 354 16.48 0.35 -10.12
N GLY A 355 16.07 -0.84 -9.71
CA GLY A 355 14.67 -1.17 -9.62
C GLY A 355 14.05 -0.56 -8.37
N GLY A 356 12.74 -0.54 -8.39
CA GLY A 356 11.93 -0.64 -7.18
C GLY A 356 10.79 -1.59 -7.48
N ILE A 357 10.00 -1.94 -6.48
CA ILE A 357 8.83 -2.81 -6.65
C ILE A 357 7.91 -2.26 -7.75
N TRP A 358 7.64 -0.95 -7.72
CA TRP A 358 6.74 -0.26 -8.64
C TRP A 358 7.32 -0.05 -10.05
N ILE A 359 8.64 -0.18 -10.22
CA ILE A 359 9.32 -0.03 -11.51
C ILE A 359 9.51 -1.39 -12.19
N THR A 360 9.93 -2.38 -11.41
CA THR A 360 10.40 -3.68 -11.91
C THR A 360 9.22 -4.55 -12.33
N TRP A 361 8.10 -4.46 -11.61
CA TRP A 361 6.96 -5.35 -11.74
C TRP A 361 5.74 -4.68 -12.39
N ARG A 362 5.96 -3.67 -13.24
CA ARG A 362 4.91 -3.02 -14.04
C ARG A 362 4.84 -3.61 -15.45
N VAL A 363 3.72 -3.40 -16.15
CA VAL A 363 3.62 -3.69 -17.58
C VAL A 363 4.27 -2.56 -18.40
N GLN A 364 4.80 -2.91 -19.57
CA GLN A 364 5.59 -2.03 -20.45
C GLN A 364 4.85 -0.73 -20.84
N LYS A 365 5.54 0.41 -20.67
CA LYS A 365 5.25 1.75 -21.24
C LYS A 365 6.55 2.22 -21.89
N ASP A 366 6.79 1.83 -23.13
CA ASP A 366 8.12 2.02 -23.76
C ASP A 366 8.43 3.46 -24.24
N ALA A 367 7.54 4.43 -24.01
CA ALA A 367 7.73 5.78 -24.58
C ALA A 367 8.48 6.78 -23.67
N ASP A 368 8.56 6.57 -22.35
CA ASP A 368 8.96 7.66 -21.43
C ASP A 368 10.36 7.53 -20.83
N MET A 369 10.94 6.33 -20.75
CA MET A 369 12.32 6.18 -20.27
C MET A 369 13.37 6.79 -21.20
N MET A 370 13.03 7.01 -22.49
CA MET A 370 13.94 7.63 -23.48
C MET A 370 13.86 9.15 -23.56
N LYS A 371 12.84 9.80 -22.98
CA LYS A 371 12.68 11.27 -23.05
C LYS A 371 13.50 12.04 -22.00
N ILE A 372 13.94 11.36 -20.94
CA ILE A 372 14.70 11.99 -19.84
C ILE A 372 16.12 12.41 -20.28
N GLY A 373 16.61 11.92 -21.43
CA GLY A 373 17.94 12.26 -21.96
C GLY A 373 18.01 13.49 -22.87
N ASN A 374 16.88 14.08 -23.29
CA ASN A 374 16.84 15.16 -24.29
C ASN A 374 16.06 16.39 -23.78
N GLY A 375 16.34 16.83 -22.55
CA GLY A 375 15.75 18.04 -21.97
C GLY A 375 16.54 19.31 -22.32
N THR A 376 15.84 20.44 -22.39
CA THR A 376 16.38 21.80 -22.58
C THR A 376 17.10 22.30 -21.31
N ASP A 377 17.83 23.43 -21.35
CA ASP A 377 18.60 23.95 -20.18
C ASP A 377 17.76 24.13 -18.89
N LYS A 378 16.44 24.36 -18.99
CA LYS A 378 15.53 24.37 -17.81
C LYS A 378 15.29 22.98 -17.22
N ASP A 379 15.32 21.94 -18.04
CA ASP A 379 15.23 20.55 -17.58
C ASP A 379 16.53 20.13 -16.88
N GLN A 380 17.68 20.72 -17.22
CA GLN A 380 18.94 20.47 -16.53
C GLN A 380 18.97 21.02 -15.10
N GLN A 381 18.30 22.16 -14.86
CA GLN A 381 18.18 22.77 -13.53
C GLN A 381 17.22 21.96 -12.65
N ASN A 382 16.08 21.51 -13.20
CA ASN A 382 15.23 20.49 -12.56
C ASN A 382 15.98 19.18 -12.31
N LEU A 383 16.88 18.76 -13.21
CA LEU A 383 17.74 17.60 -13.02
C LEU A 383 18.76 17.79 -11.88
N TYR A 384 19.22 19.02 -11.62
CA TYR A 384 20.09 19.32 -10.47
C TYR A 384 19.34 19.20 -9.14
N ASP A 385 18.09 19.68 -9.06
CA ASP A 385 17.23 19.49 -7.88
C ASP A 385 16.78 18.03 -7.70
N VAL A 386 16.51 17.32 -8.80
CA VAL A 386 16.24 15.86 -8.81
C VAL A 386 17.47 15.06 -8.34
N ARG A 387 18.69 15.50 -8.69
CA ARG A 387 19.97 14.82 -8.37
C ARG A 387 20.40 14.96 -6.91
N ASN A 388 19.91 15.98 -6.20
CA ASN A 388 20.20 16.19 -4.78
C ASN A 388 19.16 15.58 -3.84
N SER A 389 17.97 15.22 -4.34
CA SER A 389 16.99 14.43 -3.56
C SER A 389 17.41 12.96 -3.53
N ILE A 390 17.31 12.32 -2.35
CA ILE A 390 17.64 10.90 -2.13
C ILE A 390 16.77 9.95 -3.01
N PHE A 391 15.74 10.47 -3.68
CA PHE A 391 14.70 9.73 -4.38
C PHE A 391 14.91 9.64 -5.90
N GLN A 392 15.91 8.88 -6.34
CA GLN A 392 16.06 8.54 -7.76
C GLN A 392 14.90 7.68 -8.31
N GLU A 393 14.26 6.85 -7.47
CA GLU A 393 13.22 5.90 -7.90
C GLU A 393 11.88 6.57 -8.26
N GLU A 394 11.56 7.71 -7.63
CA GLU A 394 10.25 8.37 -7.75
C GLU A 394 10.26 9.55 -8.73
N ALA A 395 11.44 10.05 -9.12
CA ALA A 395 11.59 11.02 -10.20
C ALA A 395 10.94 10.55 -11.52
N ILE A 396 10.92 9.24 -11.76
CA ILE A 396 10.30 8.61 -12.94
C ILE A 396 8.76 8.71 -12.93
N PHE A 397 8.16 8.85 -11.74
CA PHE A 397 6.70 8.86 -11.55
C PHE A 397 6.15 10.17 -11.00
N ARG A 398 6.96 11.24 -10.88
CA ARG A 398 6.52 12.54 -10.32
C ARG A 398 5.24 13.08 -10.97
N ASN A 399 4.98 12.71 -12.23
CA ASN A 399 3.78 13.12 -12.98
C ASN A 399 2.76 12.00 -13.26
N GLU A 400 2.98 10.76 -12.79
CA GLU A 400 2.09 9.63 -13.06
C GLU A 400 1.49 9.04 -11.77
N LYS A 401 0.15 9.09 -11.65
CA LYS A 401 -0.59 8.36 -10.62
C LYS A 401 -0.58 6.86 -10.96
N ILE A 402 -0.19 6.04 -9.99
CA ILE A 402 -0.17 4.57 -10.10
C ILE A 402 -1.52 4.04 -9.66
N VAL A 403 -2.37 3.58 -10.58
CA VAL A 403 -3.75 3.15 -10.27
C VAL A 403 -3.88 1.63 -10.35
N GLN A 404 -4.66 1.01 -9.46
CA GLN A 404 -4.95 -0.42 -9.58
C GLN A 404 -5.86 -0.69 -10.77
N MET A 405 -5.61 -1.78 -11.49
CA MET A 405 -6.50 -2.21 -12.56
C MET A 405 -7.84 -2.69 -11.93
N GLU A 406 -8.97 -2.14 -12.40
CA GLU A 406 -10.28 -2.58 -11.93
C GLU A 406 -10.44 -4.09 -12.15
N PRO A 407 -10.94 -4.87 -11.16
CA PRO A 407 -11.17 -6.29 -11.32
C PRO A 407 -12.21 -6.47 -12.42
N SER A 408 -11.74 -6.87 -13.60
CA SER A 408 -12.62 -7.04 -14.74
C SER A 408 -13.67 -8.09 -14.39
N THR A 409 -14.97 -7.76 -14.48
CA THR A 409 -16.07 -8.76 -14.45
C THR A 409 -16.06 -9.60 -15.74
N THR A 410 -14.89 -9.81 -16.34
CA THR A 410 -14.75 -9.78 -17.79
C THR A 410 -13.85 -10.89 -18.30
N SER A 411 -14.18 -12.12 -17.91
CA SER A 411 -14.05 -13.26 -18.84
C SER A 411 -15.14 -13.23 -19.93
N LYS A 412 -16.00 -12.19 -19.99
CA LYS A 412 -17.12 -12.06 -20.94
C LYS A 412 -17.20 -10.81 -21.83
N LEU A 413 -16.36 -9.78 -21.67
CA LEU A 413 -16.31 -8.67 -22.66
C LEU A 413 -14.98 -8.68 -23.42
N LEU A 414 -15.09 -9.20 -24.64
CA LEU A 414 -14.33 -8.85 -25.82
C LEU A 414 -12.81 -8.82 -25.62
N THR A 415 -12.17 -9.92 -26.01
CA THR A 415 -10.84 -9.92 -26.61
C THR A 415 -10.86 -9.00 -27.84
N ILE A 416 -10.80 -7.68 -27.63
CA ILE A 416 -10.60 -6.72 -28.70
C ILE A 416 -9.13 -6.87 -29.07
N THR A 417 -8.89 -7.80 -30.00
CA THR A 417 -7.59 -8.00 -30.62
C THR A 417 -7.21 -6.72 -31.37
N GLU A 418 -5.92 -6.51 -31.59
CA GLU A 418 -5.43 -5.43 -32.44
C GLU A 418 -6.13 -5.43 -33.82
N GLN A 419 -6.54 -6.62 -34.27
CA GLN A 419 -7.35 -6.84 -35.46
C GLN A 419 -8.76 -6.25 -35.34
N THR A 420 -9.45 -6.44 -34.21
CA THR A 420 -10.77 -5.84 -33.98
C THR A 420 -10.68 -4.31 -33.97
N THR A 421 -9.63 -3.73 -33.38
CA THR A 421 -9.39 -2.27 -33.40
C THR A 421 -9.13 -1.79 -34.83
N LYS A 422 -8.31 -2.50 -35.61
CA LYS A 422 -8.07 -2.19 -37.03
C LYS A 422 -9.36 -2.30 -37.85
N ASN A 423 -10.20 -3.31 -37.60
CA ASN A 423 -11.47 -3.50 -38.29
C ASN A 423 -12.48 -2.40 -37.98
N VAL A 424 -12.54 -1.91 -36.73
CA VAL A 424 -13.37 -0.75 -36.36
C VAL A 424 -12.86 0.51 -37.04
N LEU A 425 -11.54 0.74 -37.05
CA LEU A 425 -10.93 1.88 -37.75
C LEU A 425 -11.19 1.84 -39.26
N PHE A 426 -11.12 0.64 -39.86
CA PHE A 426 -11.34 0.39 -41.28
C PHE A 426 -12.82 0.61 -41.65
N ALA A 427 -13.75 0.02 -40.90
CA ALA A 427 -15.18 0.21 -41.11
C ALA A 427 -15.61 1.68 -41.01
N LEU A 428 -14.94 2.48 -40.17
CA LEU A 428 -15.20 3.92 -40.04
C LEU A 428 -14.61 4.75 -41.19
N ASN A 429 -13.46 4.36 -41.73
CA ASN A 429 -12.90 5.00 -42.93
C ASN A 429 -13.71 4.66 -44.18
N ASP A 430 -14.40 3.51 -44.20
CA ASP A 430 -15.35 3.10 -45.24
C ASP A 430 -16.76 3.70 -45.07
N MET A 431 -17.08 4.30 -43.92
CA MET A 431 -18.33 5.04 -43.75
C MET A 431 -18.23 6.37 -44.50
N ALA A 432 -18.71 6.35 -45.74
CA ALA A 432 -18.73 7.45 -46.69
C ALA A 432 -18.95 8.83 -46.05
N GLU A 433 -18.02 9.74 -46.31
CA GLU A 433 -17.97 11.14 -45.84
C GLU A 433 -19.19 11.99 -46.26
N GLU A 434 -20.14 11.44 -47.04
CA GLU A 434 -21.21 12.21 -47.67
C GLU A 434 -22.52 12.36 -46.87
N LYS A 435 -22.66 11.80 -45.65
CA LYS A 435 -23.94 11.90 -44.89
C LYS A 435 -23.87 12.22 -43.39
N LEU A 436 -22.72 12.57 -42.85
CA LEU A 436 -22.59 12.90 -41.42
C LEU A 436 -22.36 14.40 -41.21
N SER A 437 -23.12 15.00 -40.30
CA SER A 437 -22.88 16.39 -39.89
C SER A 437 -21.53 16.51 -39.20
N LEU A 438 -20.91 17.70 -39.26
CA LEU A 438 -19.61 17.95 -38.62
C LEU A 438 -19.64 17.70 -37.10
N GLU A 439 -20.80 17.89 -36.47
CA GLU A 439 -21.01 17.62 -35.04
C GLU A 439 -21.03 16.11 -34.73
N ASP A 440 -21.71 15.31 -35.55
CA ASP A 440 -21.75 13.85 -35.40
C ASP A 440 -20.37 13.22 -35.59
N LEU A 441 -19.58 13.76 -36.52
CA LEU A 441 -18.20 13.33 -36.77
C LEU A 441 -17.30 13.64 -35.57
N ASN A 442 -17.46 14.82 -34.96
CA ASN A 442 -16.70 15.23 -33.78
C ASN A 442 -17.10 14.45 -32.53
N PHE A 443 -18.39 14.18 -32.34
CA PHE A 443 -18.92 13.35 -31.25
C PHE A 443 -18.41 11.91 -31.36
N THR A 444 -18.45 11.33 -32.56
CA THR A 444 -17.95 9.98 -32.84
C THR A 444 -16.44 9.88 -32.60
N LYS A 445 -15.65 10.87 -33.05
CA LYS A 445 -14.20 10.96 -32.75
C LYS A 445 -13.93 11.07 -31.25
N LYS A 446 -14.75 11.81 -30.49
CA LYS A 446 -14.61 11.94 -29.03
C LYS A 446 -14.91 10.63 -28.31
N ILE A 447 -15.98 9.92 -28.71
CA ILE A 447 -16.30 8.59 -28.19
C ILE A 447 -15.20 7.60 -28.53
N LEU A 448 -14.72 7.56 -29.78
CA LEU A 448 -13.63 6.67 -30.19
C LEU A 448 -12.34 6.94 -29.43
N LYS A 449 -11.97 8.21 -29.24
CA LYS A 449 -10.83 8.59 -28.40
C LYS A 449 -11.01 8.07 -26.98
N HIS A 450 -12.23 8.13 -26.43
CA HIS A 450 -12.53 7.62 -25.10
C HIS A 450 -12.52 6.07 -25.05
N VAL A 451 -13.04 5.38 -26.06
CA VAL A 451 -13.08 3.91 -26.16
C VAL A 451 -11.68 3.35 -26.36
N VAL A 452 -10.88 3.89 -27.29
CA VAL A 452 -9.48 3.50 -27.49
C VAL A 452 -8.65 3.79 -26.24
N LYS A 453 -8.88 4.94 -25.58
CA LYS A 453 -8.25 5.26 -24.29
C LYS A 453 -8.60 4.22 -23.23
N LYS A 454 -9.88 3.86 -23.07
CA LYS A 454 -10.31 2.81 -22.12
C LYS A 454 -9.76 1.43 -22.44
N ILE A 455 -9.69 1.04 -23.71
CA ILE A 455 -9.11 -0.24 -24.14
C ILE A 455 -7.61 -0.28 -23.84
N ASN A 456 -6.89 0.83 -24.05
CA ASN A 456 -5.48 0.92 -23.71
C ASN A 456 -5.25 0.96 -22.18
N GLU A 457 -6.12 1.63 -21.42
CA GLU A 457 -6.12 1.63 -19.95
C GLU A 457 -6.35 0.21 -19.39
N GLN A 458 -7.23 -0.58 -20.00
CA GLN A 458 -7.48 -1.99 -19.61
C GLN A 458 -6.34 -2.96 -19.95
N LYS A 459 -5.43 -2.59 -20.86
CA LYS A 459 -4.22 -3.38 -21.17
C LYS A 459 -3.07 -3.09 -20.21
N TYR A 460 -3.20 -2.08 -19.36
CA TYR A 460 -2.09 -1.56 -18.59
C TYR A 460 -2.24 -1.91 -17.10
N SER A 461 -1.23 -2.62 -16.57
CA SER A 461 -1.10 -2.85 -15.15
C SER A 461 0.13 -2.13 -14.62
N TYR A 462 -0.08 -1.31 -13.60
CA TYR A 462 0.99 -0.58 -12.93
C TYR A 462 1.82 -1.49 -12.00
N CYS A 463 1.23 -2.57 -11.51
CA CYS A 463 1.91 -3.62 -10.75
C CYS A 463 1.21 -4.96 -11.03
N TRP A 464 1.69 -5.70 -12.03
CA TRP A 464 1.04 -6.94 -12.48
C TRP A 464 0.93 -8.02 -11.40
N PRO A 465 1.83 -8.12 -10.39
CA PRO A 465 1.62 -9.03 -9.28
C PRO A 465 0.39 -8.72 -8.45
N ILE A 466 0.03 -7.44 -8.30
CA ILE A 466 -1.17 -7.02 -7.55
C ILE A 466 -2.42 -7.22 -8.39
N ASP A 467 -2.33 -6.91 -9.69
CA ASP A 467 -3.51 -6.89 -10.54
C ASP A 467 -3.91 -8.29 -11.02
N TRP A 468 -2.95 -9.17 -11.34
CA TRP A 468 -3.25 -10.44 -12.02
C TRP A 468 -3.23 -11.66 -11.10
N LEU A 469 -2.26 -11.78 -10.20
CA LEU A 469 -2.10 -13.00 -9.39
C LEU A 469 -3.26 -13.24 -8.40
N PRO A 470 -3.81 -12.22 -7.70
CA PRO A 470 -4.93 -12.43 -6.79
C PRO A 470 -6.21 -12.92 -7.47
N GLN A 471 -6.37 -12.69 -8.78
CA GLN A 471 -7.52 -13.17 -9.54
C GLN A 471 -7.51 -14.70 -9.68
N GLN A 472 -6.32 -15.28 -9.83
CA GLN A 472 -6.14 -16.73 -9.97
C GLN A 472 -5.87 -17.41 -8.61
N PHE A 473 -5.17 -16.72 -7.70
CA PHE A 473 -4.74 -17.24 -6.41
C PHE A 473 -5.20 -16.30 -5.27
N PRO A 474 -6.47 -16.35 -4.83
CA PRO A 474 -7.01 -15.41 -3.84
C PRO A 474 -6.49 -15.63 -2.41
N ASN A 475 -5.92 -16.80 -2.10
CA ASN A 475 -5.47 -17.15 -0.74
C ASN A 475 -3.95 -17.06 -0.54
N ILE A 476 -3.20 -16.50 -1.48
CA ILE A 476 -1.76 -16.30 -1.32
C ILE A 476 -1.46 -14.94 -0.69
N ARG A 477 -0.27 -14.81 -0.10
CA ARG A 477 0.27 -13.53 0.34
C ARG A 477 1.40 -13.12 -0.60
N ILE A 478 1.30 -11.92 -1.17
CA ILE A 478 2.27 -11.33 -2.08
C ILE A 478 3.00 -10.22 -1.35
N LEU A 479 4.32 -10.33 -1.24
CA LEU A 479 5.20 -9.33 -0.63
C LEU A 479 6.18 -8.76 -1.66
N GLY A 480 6.46 -7.47 -1.55
CA GLY A 480 7.55 -6.82 -2.26
C GLY A 480 8.70 -6.49 -1.30
N LEU A 481 9.92 -6.90 -1.65
CA LEU A 481 11.13 -6.61 -0.90
C LEU A 481 11.90 -5.48 -1.60
N GLN A 482 12.05 -4.33 -0.93
CA GLN A 482 12.60 -3.08 -1.49
C GLN A 482 13.97 -2.71 -0.89
N PHE A 483 15.09 -3.05 -1.52
CA PHE A 483 16.41 -2.63 -1.02
C PHE A 483 16.92 -1.38 -1.73
N GLU A 484 17.70 -0.56 -1.03
CA GLU A 484 18.38 0.57 -1.67
C GLU A 484 19.49 0.02 -2.56
N SER A 485 19.54 0.46 -3.81
CA SER A 485 20.65 0.16 -4.71
C SER A 485 20.92 1.35 -5.60
N SER A 486 22.17 1.80 -5.65
CA SER A 486 22.58 2.91 -6.50
C SER A 486 23.65 2.46 -7.50
N LEU A 487 23.69 3.14 -8.65
CA LEU A 487 24.70 2.94 -9.70
C LEU A 487 25.97 3.76 -9.50
N SER A 488 25.85 4.92 -8.85
CA SER A 488 26.96 5.85 -8.67
C SER A 488 26.92 6.52 -7.30
N TYR A 489 28.09 6.70 -6.67
CA TYR A 489 28.25 7.48 -5.43
C TYR A 489 28.21 9.00 -5.67
N TRP A 490 28.23 9.44 -6.93
CA TRP A 490 28.28 10.86 -7.31
C TRP A 490 26.98 11.63 -6.99
N THR A 491 25.90 10.91 -6.68
CA THR A 491 24.53 11.46 -6.51
C THR A 491 23.99 11.31 -5.08
N SER A 492 24.80 10.82 -4.15
CA SER A 492 24.38 10.70 -2.75
C SER A 492 25.59 10.97 -1.84
N LYS A 493 25.49 11.98 -0.98
CA LYS A 493 26.35 12.08 0.21
C LYS A 493 25.99 10.91 1.13
N VAL A 494 26.44 9.71 0.79
CA VAL A 494 26.25 8.51 1.62
C VAL A 494 27.16 8.66 2.83
N CYS A 495 26.58 8.65 4.03
CA CYS A 495 27.37 8.59 5.26
C CYS A 495 28.39 7.45 5.15
N SER A 496 29.65 7.69 5.53
CA SER A 496 30.69 6.64 5.55
C SER A 496 30.27 5.41 6.36
N CYS A 497 29.37 5.59 7.32
CA CYS A 497 28.73 4.56 8.13
C CYS A 497 27.74 3.63 7.38
N GLU A 498 27.21 4.05 6.23
CA GLU A 498 26.24 3.27 5.43
C GLU A 498 26.88 2.45 4.31
N LYS A 499 28.14 2.74 3.92
CA LYS A 499 28.81 2.05 2.80
C LYS A 499 28.88 0.53 2.97
N ASN A 500 29.25 0.05 4.16
CA ASN A 500 29.31 -1.39 4.44
C ASN A 500 27.92 -2.04 4.52
N LYS A 501 26.87 -1.30 4.90
CA LYS A 501 25.51 -1.84 4.99
C LYS A 501 24.91 -2.20 3.63
N ARG A 502 25.47 -1.65 2.54
CA ARG A 502 25.01 -1.87 1.16
C ARG A 502 25.60 -3.10 0.47
N ARG A 503 26.54 -3.81 1.10
CA ARG A 503 27.03 -5.10 0.59
C ARG A 503 25.91 -6.13 0.52
N LEU A 504 25.89 -6.96 -0.51
CA LEU A 504 24.81 -7.95 -0.74
C LEU A 504 24.57 -8.84 0.48
N ARG A 505 25.64 -9.29 1.14
CA ARG A 505 25.58 -10.11 2.35
C ARG A 505 24.91 -9.37 3.51
N ASN A 506 25.26 -8.11 3.74
CA ASN A 506 24.73 -7.31 4.86
C ASN A 506 23.27 -6.91 4.62
N ILE A 507 22.91 -6.58 3.38
CA ILE A 507 21.51 -6.40 2.95
C ILE A 507 20.73 -7.67 3.29
N SER A 508 21.23 -8.84 2.88
CA SER A 508 20.56 -10.12 3.10
C SER A 508 20.37 -10.44 4.59
N MET A 509 21.36 -10.14 5.44
CA MET A 509 21.25 -10.29 6.90
C MET A 509 20.17 -9.37 7.49
N ASP A 510 20.11 -8.11 7.09
CA ASP A 510 19.07 -7.17 7.54
C ASP A 510 17.66 -7.67 7.14
N TYR A 511 17.53 -8.27 5.95
CA TYR A 511 16.26 -8.81 5.49
C TYR A 511 15.82 -10.09 6.20
N LEU A 512 16.72 -10.94 6.69
CA LEU A 512 16.32 -12.14 7.43
C LEU A 512 15.48 -11.79 8.66
N GLU A 513 15.88 -10.77 9.41
CA GLU A 513 15.12 -10.31 10.58
C GLU A 513 13.76 -9.70 10.19
N ARG A 514 13.71 -8.96 9.07
CA ARG A 514 12.44 -8.40 8.54
C ARG A 514 11.48 -9.50 8.10
N LEU A 515 11.99 -10.53 7.43
CA LEU A 515 11.22 -11.67 6.95
C LEU A 515 10.70 -12.51 8.13
N LYS A 516 11.55 -12.75 9.14
CA LYS A 516 11.18 -13.42 10.39
C LYS A 516 10.01 -12.71 11.09
N ASP A 517 10.13 -11.40 11.29
CA ASP A 517 9.07 -10.58 11.93
C ASP A 517 7.75 -10.59 11.13
N ALA A 518 7.83 -10.71 9.80
CA ALA A 518 6.67 -10.87 8.93
C ALA A 518 6.12 -12.30 8.90
N GLY A 519 6.69 -13.24 9.67
CA GLY A 519 6.29 -14.64 9.73
C GLY A 519 6.54 -15.40 8.43
N ILE A 520 7.54 -14.98 7.64
CA ILE A 520 8.01 -15.73 6.47
C ILE A 520 8.76 -16.97 6.96
N GLY A 521 8.56 -18.10 6.26
CA GLY A 521 9.06 -19.41 6.70
C GLY A 521 8.03 -20.20 7.51
N GLN A 522 6.88 -19.63 7.89
CA GLN A 522 5.80 -20.41 8.53
C GLN A 522 4.90 -21.15 7.54
N ARG A 523 5.14 -20.96 6.25
CA ARG A 523 4.50 -21.62 5.10
C ARG A 523 5.49 -21.65 3.95
N GLU A 524 5.15 -22.37 2.90
CA GLU A 524 5.97 -22.46 1.70
C GLU A 524 6.18 -21.08 1.06
N ILE A 525 7.38 -20.87 0.54
CA ILE A 525 7.83 -19.61 -0.04
C ILE A 525 8.20 -19.83 -1.50
N VAL A 526 7.72 -18.91 -2.33
CA VAL A 526 8.16 -18.75 -3.71
C VAL A 526 8.82 -17.39 -3.88
N TRP A 527 10.04 -17.38 -4.40
CA TRP A 527 10.80 -16.17 -4.68
C TRP A 527 10.74 -15.82 -6.16
N VAL A 528 10.41 -14.58 -6.49
CA VAL A 528 10.47 -14.06 -7.86
C VAL A 528 11.48 -12.93 -7.88
N CYS A 529 12.58 -13.14 -8.60
CA CYS A 529 13.77 -12.31 -8.47
C CYS A 529 14.19 -11.76 -9.82
N HIS A 530 14.43 -10.45 -9.90
CA HIS A 530 15.03 -9.83 -11.07
C HIS A 530 16.49 -9.45 -10.80
N SER A 531 17.39 -9.78 -11.73
CA SER A 531 18.78 -9.31 -11.73
C SER A 531 19.47 -9.56 -10.37
N MET A 532 20.11 -8.54 -9.79
CA MET A 532 20.80 -8.57 -8.49
C MET A 532 19.92 -9.08 -7.33
N GLY A 533 18.59 -8.93 -7.41
CA GLY A 533 17.67 -9.46 -6.41
C GLY A 533 17.79 -10.97 -6.22
N GLY A 534 18.16 -11.71 -7.27
CA GLY A 534 18.39 -13.15 -7.18
C GLY A 534 19.61 -13.51 -6.34
N LEU A 535 20.65 -12.68 -6.34
CA LEU A 535 21.83 -12.88 -5.49
C LEU A 535 21.51 -12.62 -4.01
N ILE A 536 20.69 -11.62 -3.72
CA ILE A 536 20.19 -11.35 -2.36
C ILE A 536 19.42 -12.57 -1.86
N VAL A 537 18.53 -13.15 -2.66
CA VAL A 537 17.78 -14.36 -2.28
C VAL A 537 18.70 -15.57 -2.05
N LYS A 538 19.75 -15.76 -2.87
CA LYS A 538 20.76 -16.80 -2.60
C LYS A 538 21.45 -16.61 -1.25
N TYR A 539 21.86 -15.39 -0.94
CA TYR A 539 22.45 -15.08 0.36
C TYR A 539 21.46 -15.34 1.50
N ILE A 540 20.22 -14.88 1.37
CA ILE A 540 19.14 -15.11 2.35
C ILE A 540 18.99 -16.61 2.63
N ILE A 541 18.87 -17.45 1.59
CA ILE A 541 18.68 -18.89 1.75
C ILE A 541 19.90 -19.54 2.42
N ASN A 542 21.13 -19.22 1.98
CA ASN A 542 22.34 -19.80 2.57
C ASN A 542 22.53 -19.40 4.03
N LEU A 543 22.32 -18.12 4.34
CA LEU A 543 22.39 -17.61 5.71
C LEU A 543 21.28 -18.20 6.58
N ALA A 544 20.06 -18.34 6.03
CA ALA A 544 18.93 -18.93 6.74
C ALA A 544 19.21 -20.37 7.14
N LEU A 545 19.63 -21.21 6.20
CA LEU A 545 19.92 -22.64 6.45
C LEU A 545 21.09 -22.84 7.42
N SER A 546 22.03 -21.89 7.45
CA SER A 546 23.17 -21.91 8.38
C SER A 546 22.86 -21.25 9.74
N SER A 547 21.64 -20.74 9.94
CA SER A 547 21.26 -20.04 11.16
C SER A 547 20.92 -21.01 12.27
N ASP A 548 21.34 -20.70 13.49
CA ASP A 548 20.94 -21.42 14.69
C ASP A 548 19.48 -21.13 15.07
N ASP A 549 18.95 -19.95 14.72
CA ASP A 549 17.56 -19.55 14.97
C ASP A 549 16.62 -20.42 14.12
N PRO A 550 15.76 -21.27 14.74
CA PRO A 550 14.85 -22.15 14.02
C PRO A 550 13.85 -21.40 13.15
N GLU A 551 13.42 -20.21 13.55
CA GLU A 551 12.45 -19.41 12.78
C GLU A 551 13.11 -18.83 11.52
N ILE A 552 14.38 -18.44 11.61
CA ILE A 552 15.17 -18.03 10.45
C ILE A 552 15.45 -19.21 9.54
N ARG A 553 15.82 -20.36 10.10
CA ARG A 553 16.15 -21.57 9.32
C ARG A 553 14.97 -22.05 8.48
N LYS A 554 13.75 -21.95 9.01
CA LYS A 554 12.51 -22.21 8.27
C LYS A 554 12.35 -21.37 7.00
N ILE A 555 12.95 -20.17 6.91
CA ILE A 555 12.93 -19.36 5.67
C ILE A 555 13.66 -20.11 4.56
N GLY A 556 14.81 -20.72 4.86
CA GLY A 556 15.55 -21.56 3.93
C GLY A 556 14.81 -22.87 3.64
N GLU A 557 14.41 -23.59 4.68
CA GLU A 557 13.78 -24.92 4.56
C GLU A 557 12.44 -24.90 3.79
N ASN A 558 11.65 -23.84 3.94
CA ASN A 558 10.37 -23.69 3.26
C ASN A 558 10.46 -22.92 1.94
N SER A 559 11.66 -22.62 1.43
CA SER A 559 11.85 -22.06 0.09
C SER A 559 11.64 -23.14 -0.97
N ARG A 560 10.40 -23.23 -1.49
CA ARG A 560 9.95 -24.28 -2.42
C ARG A 560 10.07 -23.93 -3.89
N GLY A 561 10.06 -22.64 -4.23
CA GLY A 561 10.17 -22.17 -5.61
C GLY A 561 11.06 -20.94 -5.74
N ILE A 562 11.89 -20.89 -6.77
CA ILE A 562 12.71 -19.72 -7.09
C ILE A 562 12.66 -19.45 -8.59
N PHE A 563 12.20 -18.25 -8.95
CA PHE A 563 12.02 -17.80 -10.31
C PHE A 563 13.02 -16.67 -10.61
N PHE A 564 14.12 -17.00 -11.27
CA PHE A 564 15.19 -16.06 -11.61
C PHE A 564 14.95 -15.44 -12.99
N LEU A 565 14.91 -14.10 -13.03
CA LEU A 565 14.81 -13.30 -14.24
C LEU A 565 16.13 -12.54 -14.43
N GLY A 566 17.00 -13.06 -15.30
CA GLY A 566 18.27 -12.42 -15.65
C GLY A 566 19.23 -12.32 -14.45
N CYS A 567 19.26 -13.30 -13.56
CA CYS A 567 20.15 -13.25 -12.39
C CYS A 567 21.62 -13.51 -12.78
N PRO A 568 22.58 -12.64 -12.44
CA PRO A 568 24.00 -12.85 -12.76
C PRO A 568 24.68 -13.81 -11.77
N HIS A 569 24.39 -15.11 -11.86
CA HIS A 569 24.86 -16.10 -10.87
C HIS A 569 26.39 -16.20 -10.77
N ARG A 570 27.12 -15.87 -11.83
CA ARG A 570 28.60 -15.83 -11.88
C ARG A 570 29.15 -14.39 -12.04
N GLY A 571 28.32 -13.39 -11.75
CA GLY A 571 28.62 -11.96 -11.99
C GLY A 571 28.43 -11.53 -13.45
N SER A 572 28.77 -10.29 -13.80
CA SER A 572 28.60 -9.78 -15.17
C SER A 572 29.85 -9.06 -15.67
N LYS A 573 30.15 -9.21 -16.97
CA LYS A 573 31.26 -8.52 -17.65
C LYS A 573 31.15 -7.00 -17.61
N ILE A 574 29.98 -6.45 -17.24
CA ILE A 574 29.79 -5.02 -16.99
C ILE A 574 30.80 -4.50 -15.96
N SER A 575 31.18 -5.30 -14.96
CA SER A 575 32.16 -4.90 -13.94
C SER A 575 33.57 -4.69 -14.50
N LYS A 576 33.87 -5.23 -15.69
CA LYS A 576 35.20 -5.22 -16.36
C LYS A 576 35.28 -4.26 -17.55
N LEU A 577 34.25 -3.45 -17.81
CA LEU A 577 34.37 -2.35 -18.78
C LEU A 577 35.54 -1.43 -18.31
N SER A 578 36.44 -1.04 -19.20
CA SER A 578 37.81 -0.58 -18.88
C SER A 578 37.92 0.44 -17.74
N ASN A 579 39.02 0.40 -16.96
CA ASN A 579 39.29 1.25 -15.77
C ASN A 579 39.03 2.76 -15.94
N GLN A 580 39.01 3.29 -17.16
CA GLN A 580 38.68 4.68 -17.45
C GLN A 580 37.17 4.93 -17.65
N THR A 581 36.39 3.92 -18.05
CA THR A 581 34.93 4.01 -18.25
C THR A 581 34.13 3.44 -17.08
N SER A 582 34.62 2.40 -16.39
CA SER A 582 33.97 1.86 -15.18
C SER A 582 34.01 2.81 -13.98
N ALA A 583 35.11 3.55 -13.80
CA ALA A 583 35.23 4.56 -12.75
C ALA A 583 34.29 5.77 -12.97
N ILE A 584 33.98 6.08 -14.23
CA ILE A 584 33.09 7.19 -14.63
C ILE A 584 31.63 6.75 -14.59
N LEU A 585 31.32 5.51 -14.98
CA LEU A 585 29.95 5.05 -15.12
C LEU A 585 29.38 4.41 -13.84
N TRP A 586 30.14 3.57 -13.11
CA TRP A 586 29.56 2.66 -12.12
C TRP A 586 30.43 2.40 -10.86
N PRO A 587 30.68 3.41 -9.99
CA PRO A 587 31.59 3.25 -8.85
C PRO A 587 31.00 2.59 -7.59
N THR A 588 29.79 2.01 -7.60
CA THR A 588 29.12 1.55 -6.36
C THR A 588 29.57 0.18 -5.85
N VAL A 589 29.52 -0.02 -4.52
CA VAL A 589 29.85 -1.29 -3.85
C VAL A 589 28.96 -2.42 -4.35
N GLU A 590 27.71 -2.12 -4.71
CA GLU A 590 26.76 -3.05 -5.31
C GLU A 590 27.23 -3.56 -6.68
N VAL A 591 27.90 -2.73 -7.47
CA VAL A 591 28.48 -3.12 -8.77
C VAL A 591 29.82 -3.83 -8.59
N GLN A 592 30.60 -3.48 -7.57
CA GLN A 592 31.83 -4.20 -7.19
C GLN A 592 31.52 -5.63 -6.72
N ASP A 593 30.46 -5.81 -5.92
CA ASP A 593 29.98 -7.13 -5.48
C ASP A 593 29.47 -8.00 -6.66
N LEU A 594 29.17 -7.39 -7.82
CA LEU A 594 28.72 -8.04 -9.07
C LEU A 594 29.87 -8.44 -10.02
N GLU A 595 31.13 -8.33 -9.58
CA GLU A 595 32.28 -8.62 -10.43
C GLU A 595 32.25 -10.05 -11.00
N GLU A 596 32.37 -10.18 -12.31
CA GLU A 596 32.38 -11.48 -12.99
C GLU A 596 33.48 -12.41 -12.46
N ASN A 597 33.07 -13.58 -11.99
CA ASN A 597 33.90 -14.61 -11.36
C ASN A 597 34.59 -14.17 -10.07
N SER A 598 33.98 -13.24 -9.31
CA SER A 598 34.46 -12.96 -7.96
C SER A 598 34.44 -14.24 -7.11
N LYS A 599 35.46 -14.43 -6.27
CA LYS A 599 35.56 -15.60 -5.38
C LYS A 599 34.34 -15.73 -4.46
N GLU A 600 33.76 -14.60 -4.07
CA GLU A 600 32.58 -14.56 -3.20
C GLU A 600 31.30 -15.02 -3.93
N LEU A 601 31.06 -14.58 -5.18
CA LEU A 601 29.88 -15.00 -5.94
C LEU A 601 29.93 -16.47 -6.35
N LEU A 602 31.11 -16.95 -6.76
CA LEU A 602 31.27 -18.38 -7.09
C LEU A 602 31.04 -19.25 -5.86
N LYS A 603 31.64 -18.89 -4.71
CA LYS A 603 31.40 -19.57 -3.44
C LYS A 603 29.93 -19.51 -3.02
N LEU A 604 29.27 -18.35 -3.17
CA LEU A 604 27.84 -18.21 -2.90
C LEU A 604 27.01 -19.17 -3.76
N ASN A 605 27.32 -19.26 -5.06
CA ASN A 605 26.60 -20.12 -5.98
C ASN A 605 26.80 -21.60 -5.67
N GLU A 606 28.02 -22.02 -5.38
CA GLU A 606 28.35 -23.39 -4.96
C GLU A 606 27.60 -23.77 -3.68
N GLN A 607 27.71 -22.93 -2.64
CA GLN A 607 27.01 -23.16 -1.37
C GLN A 607 25.49 -23.21 -1.54
N PHE A 608 24.94 -22.36 -2.41
CA PHE A 608 23.51 -22.34 -2.70
C PHE A 608 23.04 -23.63 -3.37
N LEU A 609 23.77 -24.10 -4.38
CA LEU A 609 23.44 -25.36 -5.07
C LEU A 609 23.55 -26.56 -4.12
N ASP A 610 24.64 -26.63 -3.34
CA ASP A 610 24.82 -27.69 -2.33
C ASP A 610 23.67 -27.71 -1.33
N ASN A 611 23.25 -26.54 -0.86
CA ASN A 611 22.15 -26.41 0.08
C ASN A 611 20.82 -26.85 -0.53
N VAL A 612 20.47 -26.35 -1.72
CA VAL A 612 19.24 -26.71 -2.43
C VAL A 612 19.17 -28.21 -2.73
N MET A 613 20.28 -28.84 -3.14
CA MET A 613 20.33 -30.28 -3.40
C MET A 613 20.19 -31.13 -2.14
N LYS A 614 20.56 -30.60 -0.97
CA LYS A 614 20.45 -31.27 0.34
C LYS A 614 19.11 -31.03 1.03
N MET A 615 18.27 -30.12 0.55
CA MET A 615 16.97 -29.86 1.14
C MET A 615 16.10 -31.13 1.09
N LYS A 616 15.43 -31.42 2.21
CA LYS A 616 14.50 -32.55 2.32
C LYS A 616 13.40 -32.51 1.24
N ASN A 617 12.95 -31.29 0.94
CA ASN A 617 11.93 -31.01 -0.05
C ASN A 617 12.59 -30.36 -1.26
N PRO A 618 12.41 -30.90 -2.49
CA PRO A 618 13.03 -30.32 -3.66
C PRO A 618 12.49 -28.91 -3.91
N THR A 619 13.41 -27.96 -4.09
CA THR A 619 13.10 -26.60 -4.54
C THR A 619 13.03 -26.57 -6.06
N GLU A 620 11.91 -26.08 -6.59
CA GLU A 620 11.76 -25.85 -8.02
C GLU A 620 12.44 -24.55 -8.41
N ILE A 621 13.31 -24.61 -9.41
CA ILE A 621 14.03 -23.44 -9.89
C ILE A 621 13.76 -23.27 -11.39
N VAL A 622 13.33 -22.07 -11.75
CA VAL A 622 13.18 -21.65 -13.15
C VAL A 622 14.05 -20.41 -13.36
N SER A 623 14.94 -20.49 -14.34
CA SER A 623 15.83 -19.39 -14.72
C SER A 623 15.54 -18.94 -16.15
N ILE A 624 15.28 -17.65 -16.34
CA ILE A 624 15.05 -17.04 -17.66
C ILE A 624 16.15 -16.03 -17.93
N ALA A 625 16.87 -16.20 -19.04
CA ALA A 625 17.88 -15.26 -19.53
C ALA A 625 17.30 -14.23 -20.50
N GLU A 626 17.94 -13.06 -20.58
CA GLU A 626 17.69 -12.10 -21.65
C GLU A 626 18.16 -12.66 -23.01
N GLY A 627 17.41 -12.37 -24.08
CA GLY A 627 17.81 -12.76 -25.44
C GLY A 627 18.26 -11.59 -26.30
N THR A 628 17.96 -10.35 -25.89
CA THR A 628 18.39 -9.15 -26.64
C THR A 628 19.19 -8.20 -25.76
N THR A 629 20.08 -7.43 -26.40
CA THR A 629 20.91 -6.44 -25.70
C THR A 629 20.07 -5.28 -25.18
N THR A 630 20.39 -4.79 -23.99
CA THR A 630 19.80 -3.58 -23.44
C THR A 630 20.58 -2.36 -23.93
N LYS A 631 19.86 -1.30 -24.34
CA LYS A 631 20.45 0.02 -24.62
C LYS A 631 20.68 0.74 -23.29
N ILE A 632 21.93 0.93 -22.89
CA ILE A 632 22.28 1.62 -21.64
C ILE A 632 22.48 3.12 -21.90
N PHE A 633 23.10 3.48 -23.03
CA PHE A 633 23.27 4.85 -23.53
C PHE A 633 22.99 4.91 -25.05
N GLN A 634 22.91 6.11 -25.63
CA GLN A 634 22.54 6.33 -27.06
C GLN A 634 23.27 5.37 -28.04
N ASN A 635 24.54 5.03 -27.76
CA ASN A 635 25.36 4.20 -28.65
C ASN A 635 25.87 2.89 -28.03
N ILE A 636 25.50 2.54 -26.79
CA ILE A 636 26.01 1.33 -26.10
C ILE A 636 24.87 0.34 -25.90
N LYS A 637 24.93 -0.77 -26.65
CA LYS A 637 24.08 -1.95 -26.49
C LYS A 637 24.91 -3.07 -25.88
N LEU A 638 24.44 -3.64 -24.77
CA LEU A 638 25.14 -4.71 -24.09
C LEU A 638 24.14 -5.73 -23.54
N HIS A 639 24.55 -6.99 -23.52
CA HIS A 639 23.93 -7.98 -22.64
C HIS A 639 24.29 -7.67 -21.19
N VAL A 640 23.29 -7.28 -20.40
CA VAL A 640 23.49 -6.95 -19.00
C VAL A 640 23.90 -8.20 -18.22
N VAL A 641 23.32 -9.34 -18.55
CA VAL A 641 23.68 -10.63 -17.95
C VAL A 641 23.85 -11.65 -19.07
N PRO A 642 25.09 -12.06 -19.40
CA PRO A 642 25.31 -13.05 -20.43
C PRO A 642 24.68 -14.40 -20.02
N ILE A 643 24.26 -15.18 -21.02
CA ILE A 643 23.65 -16.52 -20.83
C ILE A 643 24.53 -17.41 -19.95
N SER A 644 25.87 -17.34 -20.10
CA SER A 644 26.83 -18.10 -19.30
C SER A 644 26.78 -17.80 -17.79
N SER A 645 26.32 -16.61 -17.41
CA SER A 645 26.12 -16.19 -16.03
C SER A 645 24.67 -16.36 -15.56
N ALA A 646 23.69 -16.19 -16.46
CA ALA A 646 22.28 -16.45 -16.17
C ALA A 646 21.97 -17.94 -15.97
N TYR A 647 22.75 -18.82 -16.60
CA TYR A 647 22.60 -20.26 -16.45
C TYR A 647 23.14 -20.74 -15.09
N LEU A 648 22.23 -21.18 -14.23
CA LEU A 648 22.53 -21.66 -12.88
C LEU A 648 23.24 -23.02 -12.89
N GLY A 649 22.93 -23.88 -13.86
CA GLY A 649 23.34 -25.29 -13.86
C GLY A 649 22.38 -26.23 -13.13
N TYR A 650 21.21 -25.73 -12.71
CA TYR A 650 20.17 -26.50 -12.03
C TYR A 650 18.78 -25.92 -12.32
N GLY A 651 17.77 -26.77 -12.41
CA GLY A 651 16.39 -26.38 -12.73
C GLY A 651 16.16 -26.09 -14.21
N ASP A 652 14.95 -25.61 -14.53
CA ASP A 652 14.58 -25.29 -15.90
C ASP A 652 15.24 -23.98 -16.34
N PHE A 653 15.72 -23.94 -17.58
CA PHE A 653 16.37 -22.76 -18.15
C PHE A 653 15.76 -22.36 -19.49
N TYR A 654 15.38 -21.10 -19.62
CA TYR A 654 14.77 -20.54 -20.83
C TYR A 654 15.50 -19.27 -21.26
N ILE A 655 15.42 -18.96 -22.55
CA ILE A 655 15.93 -17.71 -23.12
C ILE A 655 14.72 -16.94 -23.64
N SER A 656 14.50 -15.73 -23.13
CA SER A 656 13.42 -14.85 -23.57
C SER A 656 13.83 -14.06 -24.81
N HIS A 657 12.87 -13.55 -25.60
CA HIS A 657 13.16 -12.58 -26.66
C HIS A 657 13.34 -11.15 -26.14
N GLU A 658 13.08 -10.92 -24.86
CA GLU A 658 13.16 -9.61 -24.21
C GLU A 658 14.59 -9.22 -23.82
N ASN A 659 14.79 -7.91 -23.64
CA ASN A 659 16.01 -7.35 -23.04
C ASN A 659 15.94 -7.42 -21.50
N HIS A 660 17.05 -7.12 -20.82
CA HIS A 660 17.14 -7.16 -19.35
C HIS A 660 16.05 -6.38 -18.61
N LEU A 661 15.69 -5.19 -19.11
CA LEU A 661 14.77 -4.27 -18.45
C LEU A 661 13.30 -4.67 -18.62
N ASN A 662 12.99 -5.41 -19.69
CA ASN A 662 11.65 -5.88 -20.02
C ASN A 662 11.39 -7.32 -19.55
N LEU A 663 12.44 -8.03 -19.16
CA LEU A 663 12.34 -9.41 -18.67
C LEU A 663 11.42 -9.57 -17.45
N SER A 664 11.24 -8.54 -16.61
CA SER A 664 10.32 -8.57 -15.46
C SER A 664 8.92 -7.98 -15.75
N LYS A 665 8.66 -7.60 -17.00
CA LYS A 665 7.49 -6.81 -17.42
C LYS A 665 6.66 -7.57 -18.47
N PRO A 666 5.95 -8.63 -18.07
CA PRO A 666 5.10 -9.39 -18.98
C PRO A 666 4.07 -8.49 -19.67
N ILE A 667 3.91 -8.65 -20.98
CA ILE A 667 2.98 -7.86 -21.79
C ILE A 667 1.52 -8.20 -21.45
N SER A 668 1.25 -9.46 -21.08
CA SER A 668 -0.08 -9.94 -20.70
C SER A 668 -0.02 -11.20 -19.84
N GLN A 669 -1.17 -11.64 -19.33
CA GLN A 669 -1.36 -12.92 -18.64
C GLN A 669 -1.07 -14.15 -19.54
N ASN A 670 -1.00 -13.97 -20.87
CA ASN A 670 -0.63 -15.04 -21.80
C ASN A 670 0.89 -15.11 -22.08
N SER A 671 1.67 -14.20 -21.49
CA SER A 671 3.13 -14.21 -21.68
C SER A 671 3.75 -15.49 -21.09
N PHE A 672 4.83 -15.94 -21.72
CA PHE A 672 5.59 -17.10 -21.23
C PHE A 672 6.02 -16.93 -19.76
N ILE A 673 6.46 -15.72 -19.40
CA ILE A 673 6.96 -15.42 -18.04
C ILE A 673 5.86 -15.60 -17.00
N TYR A 674 4.67 -15.05 -17.25
CA TYR A 674 3.54 -15.18 -16.35
C TYR A 674 3.05 -16.63 -16.28
N THR A 675 2.87 -17.29 -17.43
CA THR A 675 2.40 -18.69 -17.49
C THR A 675 3.37 -19.68 -16.84
N ALA A 676 4.68 -19.48 -16.99
CA ALA A 676 5.70 -20.29 -16.31
C ALA A 676 5.65 -20.11 -14.78
N LEU A 677 5.51 -18.87 -14.29
CA LEU A 677 5.33 -18.60 -12.86
C LEU A 677 4.05 -19.25 -12.32
N VAL A 678 2.93 -19.09 -13.03
CA VAL A 678 1.65 -19.71 -12.67
C VAL A 678 1.77 -21.23 -12.60
N SER A 679 2.40 -21.86 -13.60
CA SER A 679 2.62 -23.30 -13.62
C SER A 679 3.44 -23.79 -12.41
N MET A 680 4.48 -23.04 -12.02
CA MET A 680 5.27 -23.33 -10.82
C MET A 680 4.42 -23.20 -9.54
N LEU A 681 3.62 -22.14 -9.42
CA LEU A 681 2.74 -21.92 -8.27
C LEU A 681 1.69 -23.03 -8.14
N GLU A 682 1.06 -23.43 -9.24
CA GLU A 682 0.07 -24.52 -9.24
C GLU A 682 0.69 -25.85 -8.81
N LYS A 683 1.91 -26.14 -9.26
CA LYS A 683 2.62 -27.36 -8.90
C LYS A 683 2.98 -27.39 -7.42
N ILE A 684 3.51 -26.30 -6.88
CA ILE A 684 3.85 -26.18 -5.46
C ILE A 684 2.58 -26.30 -4.60
N LEU A 685 1.53 -25.54 -4.91
CA LEU A 685 0.26 -25.56 -4.17
C LEU A 685 -0.46 -26.92 -4.20
N LYS A 686 -0.28 -27.72 -5.26
CA LYS A 686 -0.77 -29.11 -5.32
C LYS A 686 -0.01 -30.00 -4.35
N GLN A 687 1.33 -29.92 -4.35
CA GLN A 687 2.17 -30.68 -3.43
C GLN A 687 1.88 -30.33 -1.96
N THR A 688 1.62 -29.06 -1.64
CA THR A 688 1.29 -28.65 -0.25
C THR A 688 -0.01 -29.24 0.26
N LYS A 689 -0.99 -29.53 -0.61
CA LYS A 689 -2.31 -30.08 -0.23
C LYS A 689 -2.31 -31.59 -0.03
N GLU A 690 -1.31 -32.28 -0.58
CA GLU A 690 -1.16 -33.73 -0.49
C GLU A 690 -0.37 -34.17 0.75
N ILE A 691 0.28 -33.21 1.43
CA ILE A 691 0.99 -33.35 2.71
C ILE A 691 0.06 -32.94 3.85
#